data_AF-A0A8D9MBA5-F1
#
_entry.id   AF-A0A8D9MBA5-F1
#
_cell.length_a   1.000
_cell.length_b   1.000
_cell.length_c   1.000
_cell.angle_alpha   90.00
_cell.angle_beta   90.00
_cell.angle_gamma   90.00
#
_symmetry.space_group_name_H-M   'P 1'
#
loop_
_entity.id
_entity.type
_entity.pdbx_description
1 polymer ?
#
loop_
_entity_poly.entity_id
_entity_poly.type
_entity_poly.pdbx_seq_one_letter_code
_entity_poly.pdbx_strand_id
1 'polypeptide(L)'
;MGEEEASKGEDTVEEIRRMSGYGGDVIAVGGFPTSDSESDSDLAAAEIMIIWAIQGPTSFAPNTLVSQSSLELRLDACGHSLSILQSPCSLNTPGVTGSVMWDSGVVLGKFLEHSVDSKDLSLEGKKIVELGSGCGLVGCVAALLGGDVVLTDLPDRLRLLKKNIDTNLQRGNTRGSAVVQELVWGDDPDPDLIEPFPDYVLGSDVIYSEEAVHHLIQTLVQLCGDQTTIFLSGELRNAGPLTMKLEEYNGTLPSLVSTTYSWTKTTSIIFLDQPVGTGFSYSRTQLVDKPSDSGEAKRVHEFLHKWLGKHEEFISNPLYVGGDSYSGKVVPALVQEISKGNYQCCKPPINLQGYVLGNPLTEFETDMNSRIPFAHGMALISDELYESLKIICKGKYVNVDPSNTECLKLVEEYNKCTETVNPFLILEPFYEAETPDSYIYRYLLATCWANDESVRKALQINKESIGRWIRCNLDIPYTQDIISSVPYHVDNSIDGYRSLIYSGDHDLGMPYLGTQAWIRSLNYSVIDDWRPWMINSKLAGEVDTLQSLNQRKALSCFKGGSVANLCKQYIGVGEEEEVQLFYYFIKSERNPEEDPLFIWLNGGPGCSSISGLLFENEGPLTMKLEVYNGTLPSLVSTTYSWTKTSSIIYLDQPVGTGFSFSTQHVDTPSDSGEARRIHEFLQKWLAKHEEFIPNPFYVGGHSYTGKIVPPLVQEISKGNYQRHKPTINLQGYLLGNPVTEFEIDWNSRIPFAHEMALISDELYESLKRICKGKYVNVDPGNTECLKLLEEYNKFTKTVNPFLISEPSCETETPDCYIYRHLLATYWANDESVRRALQINKESIGRWVRCNFDIPYTHDIINSVPYHVDNSINGYRSLIFSGDHDLGVPYLGTQDWIRSLNYSVIDDWRPWMIYNKPAGCTTTYANKMTFVTIKASGHTAEFKPEESSVMFQRWISGQPL
;
A
#
# COMPACT_ATOMS: atom_id res chain seq x y z
N MET A 1 -18.13 7.25 76.68
CA MET A 1 -17.89 8.70 76.83
C MET A 1 -16.57 8.99 76.14
N GLY A 2 -16.51 9.55 74.94
CA GLY A 2 -17.52 9.87 73.94
C GLY A 2 -16.87 9.68 72.57
N GLU A 3 -17.67 9.25 71.61
CA GLU A 3 -17.33 9.26 70.19
C GLU A 3 -17.27 10.72 69.71
N GLU A 4 -16.21 11.09 69.01
CA GLU A 4 -16.20 12.25 68.11
C GLU A 4 -15.80 11.72 66.74
N GLU A 5 -16.79 11.68 65.85
CA GLU A 5 -16.69 11.37 64.43
C GLU A 5 -15.84 12.44 63.75
N ALA A 6 -14.67 12.06 63.23
CA ALA A 6 -13.98 12.83 62.21
C ALA A 6 -14.46 12.34 60.84
N SER A 7 -15.12 13.25 60.13
CA SER A 7 -15.74 13.10 58.81
C SER A 7 -14.85 12.38 57.80
N LYS A 8 -15.39 11.30 57.21
CA LYS A 8 -14.96 10.83 55.89
C LYS A 8 -15.08 11.99 54.91
N GLY A 9 -13.98 12.47 54.34
CA GLY A 9 -14.03 13.10 53.04
C GLY A 9 -14.49 12.03 52.06
N GLU A 10 -15.66 12.23 51.46
CA GLU A 10 -16.15 11.39 50.38
C GLU A 10 -15.19 11.54 49.20
N ASP A 11 -14.43 10.49 48.90
CA ASP A 11 -13.91 10.27 47.56
C ASP A 11 -15.11 10.32 46.61
N THR A 12 -15.14 11.29 45.69
CA THR A 12 -16.11 11.34 44.60
C THR A 12 -15.83 10.14 43.68
N VAL A 13 -16.46 9.02 43.99
CA VAL A 13 -16.47 7.83 43.13
C VAL A 13 -17.16 8.22 41.82
N GLU A 14 -16.39 8.31 40.72
CA GLU A 14 -16.93 8.42 39.37
C GLU A 14 -17.85 7.22 39.09
N GLU A 15 -19.17 7.46 39.00
CA GLU A 15 -20.17 6.40 38.84
C GLU A 15 -20.27 5.97 37.36
N ILE A 16 -19.50 4.96 36.96
CA ILE A 16 -19.56 4.38 35.59
C ILE A 16 -20.87 3.59 35.42
N ARG A 17 -21.77 4.05 34.55
CA ARG A 17 -23.00 3.32 34.15
C ARG A 17 -22.84 2.70 32.76
N ARG A 18 -23.08 1.38 32.66
CA ARG A 18 -23.03 0.60 31.40
C ARG A 18 -24.37 0.61 30.69
N MET A 19 -24.41 1.03 29.42
CA MET A 19 -25.60 0.89 28.57
C MET A 19 -25.67 -0.51 27.95
N SER A 20 -26.69 -1.30 28.32
CA SER A 20 -26.91 -2.63 27.74
C SER A 20 -27.39 -2.54 26.29
N GLY A 21 -26.53 -2.85 25.33
CA GLY A 21 -26.87 -3.06 23.90
C GLY A 21 -25.94 -2.39 22.89
N TYR A 22 -25.34 -1.24 23.24
CA TYR A 22 -24.46 -0.45 22.34
C TYR A 22 -23.09 -0.09 22.96
N GLY A 23 -22.81 -0.61 24.17
CA GLY A 23 -21.50 -0.69 24.85
C GLY A 23 -20.71 0.60 25.09
N GLY A 24 -21.35 1.76 25.14
CA GLY A 24 -20.72 2.98 25.67
C GLY A 24 -20.69 3.03 27.21
N ASP A 25 -19.64 3.64 27.76
CA ASP A 25 -19.46 3.91 29.20
C ASP A 25 -19.71 5.42 29.45
N VAL A 26 -20.44 5.79 30.50
CA VAL A 26 -20.76 7.20 30.83
C VAL A 26 -19.94 7.65 32.03
N ILE A 27 -19.24 8.79 31.93
CA ILE A 27 -18.49 9.42 33.03
C ILE A 27 -19.01 10.85 33.24
N ALA A 28 -19.39 11.18 34.48
CA ALA A 28 -19.67 12.55 34.89
C ALA A 28 -18.39 13.18 35.45
N VAL A 29 -17.95 14.31 34.89
CA VAL A 29 -16.76 15.05 35.32
C VAL A 29 -17.23 16.31 36.06
N GLY A 30 -16.90 16.39 37.35
CA GLY A 30 -17.08 17.60 38.16
C GLY A 30 -16.02 18.66 37.85
N GLY A 31 -16.38 19.94 37.97
CA GLY A 31 -15.57 21.09 37.52
C GLY A 31 -14.12 21.15 38.06
N PHE A 32 -13.22 21.67 37.23
CA PHE A 32 -11.80 21.85 37.54
C PHE A 32 -11.56 22.99 38.55
N PRO A 33 -10.69 22.82 39.56
CA PRO A 33 -10.15 23.93 40.33
C PRO A 33 -8.98 24.57 39.57
N THR A 34 -9.09 25.85 39.21
CA THR A 34 -7.94 26.62 38.71
C THR A 34 -7.12 27.14 39.89
N SER A 35 -5.83 26.80 39.91
CA SER A 35 -4.84 27.44 40.78
C SER A 35 -4.61 28.89 40.36
N ASP A 36 -4.57 29.79 41.35
CA ASP A 36 -4.18 31.20 41.30
C ASP A 36 -5.24 32.23 40.83
N SER A 37 -6.14 32.64 41.74
CA SER A 37 -6.42 34.06 42.01
C SER A 37 -7.28 34.25 43.26
N GLU A 38 -6.87 35.15 44.15
CA GLU A 38 -7.70 35.65 45.26
C GLU A 38 -8.80 36.58 44.71
N SER A 39 -9.95 36.02 44.32
CA SER A 39 -11.23 36.73 44.35
C SER A 39 -12.39 35.73 44.26
N ASP A 40 -13.13 35.57 45.35
CA ASP A 40 -14.40 34.82 45.43
C ASP A 40 -15.51 35.51 44.60
N SER A 41 -15.45 35.39 43.27
CA SER A 41 -16.61 35.52 42.37
C SER A 41 -16.18 35.14 40.95
N ASP A 42 -16.35 33.88 40.57
CA ASP A 42 -16.61 33.37 39.20
C ASP A 42 -16.33 31.85 39.17
N LEU A 43 -17.20 31.08 39.83
CA LEU A 43 -17.25 29.62 39.71
C LEU A 43 -18.20 29.28 38.56
N ALA A 44 -17.67 29.16 37.33
CA ALA A 44 -18.45 28.82 36.14
C ALA A 44 -18.08 27.44 35.60
N ALA A 45 -18.90 26.43 35.94
CA ALA A 45 -19.53 25.50 35.00
C ALA A 45 -20.16 24.31 35.77
N ALA A 46 -21.46 24.14 35.57
CA ALA A 46 -22.23 22.98 35.99
C ALA A 46 -21.80 21.71 35.23
N GLU A 47 -22.08 20.55 35.83
CA GLU A 47 -21.68 19.18 35.45
C GLU A 47 -21.42 18.95 33.95
N ILE A 48 -20.19 18.52 33.61
CA ILE A 48 -19.83 18.06 32.27
C ILE A 48 -20.04 16.54 32.23
N MET A 49 -20.93 16.04 31.37
CA MET A 49 -21.09 14.61 31.16
C MET A 49 -20.38 14.18 29.87
N ILE A 50 -19.37 13.32 30.00
CA ILE A 50 -18.60 12.75 28.89
C ILE A 50 -19.08 11.31 28.66
N ILE A 51 -19.64 11.06 27.48
CA ILE A 51 -20.14 9.74 27.09
C ILE A 51 -19.10 9.09 26.17
N TRP A 52 -18.56 7.95 26.59
CA TRP A 52 -17.55 7.21 25.84
C TRP A 52 -18.24 6.31 24.83
N ALA A 53 -17.87 6.46 23.56
CA ALA A 53 -18.24 5.52 22.52
C ALA A 53 -17.15 4.42 22.39
N ILE A 54 -17.58 3.20 22.08
CA ILE A 54 -16.71 2.06 21.77
C ILE A 54 -15.69 2.45 20.68
N GLN A 55 -14.46 1.97 20.86
CA GLN A 55 -13.39 1.73 19.88
C GLN A 55 -13.72 2.14 18.43
N GLY A 56 -12.98 3.14 17.96
CA GLY A 56 -13.07 3.71 16.62
C GLY A 56 -11.74 3.68 15.83
N PRO A 57 -11.78 4.17 14.58
CA PRO A 57 -10.88 3.77 13.49
C PRO A 57 -9.47 4.36 13.50
N THR A 58 -8.51 3.57 13.01
CA THR A 58 -7.37 4.04 12.19
C THR A 58 -7.60 3.55 10.74
N SER A 59 -6.72 3.85 9.79
CA SER A 59 -6.80 3.45 8.36
C SER A 59 -6.98 1.95 8.07
N PHE A 60 -7.11 1.10 9.10
CA PHE A 60 -7.15 -0.35 9.02
C PHE A 60 -8.35 -1.00 9.74
N ALA A 61 -9.33 -0.24 10.24
CA ALA A 61 -10.59 -0.81 10.78
C ALA A 61 -11.80 0.08 10.44
N PRO A 62 -12.85 -0.41 9.75
CA PRO A 62 -14.05 0.38 9.48
C PRO A 62 -14.82 0.68 10.79
N ASN A 63 -15.53 1.82 10.82
CA ASN A 63 -16.59 2.11 11.79
C ASN A 63 -17.50 0.88 11.99
N THR A 64 -17.87 0.60 13.24
CA THR A 64 -18.67 -0.58 13.62
C THR A 64 -20.15 -0.37 13.32
N LEU A 65 -20.65 0.87 13.43
CA LEU A 65 -22.07 1.20 13.25
C LEU A 65 -22.36 1.87 11.90
N VAL A 66 -21.41 2.60 11.34
CA VAL A 66 -21.62 3.44 10.14
C VAL A 66 -20.67 3.08 8.99
N SER A 67 -21.18 2.84 7.78
CA SER A 67 -20.32 2.68 6.60
C SER A 67 -19.98 4.04 5.95
N GLN A 68 -18.71 4.46 6.03
CA GLN A 68 -18.23 5.71 5.42
C GLN A 68 -18.13 5.65 3.88
N SER A 69 -18.17 4.46 3.27
CA SER A 69 -18.24 4.30 1.82
C SER A 69 -19.67 4.41 1.27
N SER A 70 -20.69 4.40 2.14
CA SER A 70 -22.09 4.56 1.75
C SER A 70 -22.45 6.04 1.58
N LEU A 71 -23.24 6.35 0.53
CA LEU A 71 -23.80 7.70 0.32
C LEU A 71 -24.97 8.02 1.27
N GLU A 72 -25.47 7.02 1.99
CA GLU A 72 -26.63 7.14 2.88
C GLU A 72 -26.47 6.22 4.09
N LEU A 73 -26.72 6.74 5.29
CA LEU A 73 -26.87 5.98 6.53
C LEU A 73 -28.36 5.92 6.88
N ARG A 74 -28.86 4.71 7.15
CA ARG A 74 -30.20 4.50 7.69
C ARG A 74 -30.16 4.04 9.13
N LEU A 75 -30.90 4.72 10.00
CA LEU A 75 -30.96 4.42 11.44
C LEU A 75 -32.38 4.65 11.94
N ASP A 76 -32.92 3.71 12.71
CA ASP A 76 -34.19 3.95 13.41
C ASP A 76 -33.91 4.65 14.74
N ALA A 77 -34.57 5.77 15.00
CA ALA A 77 -34.50 6.54 16.26
C ALA A 77 -35.82 7.25 16.55
N CYS A 78 -36.24 7.28 17.81
CA CYS A 78 -37.45 7.90 18.32
C CYS A 78 -38.72 7.42 17.58
N GLY A 79 -38.77 6.14 17.20
CA GLY A 79 -39.86 5.55 16.42
C GLY A 79 -39.93 6.00 14.95
N HIS A 80 -38.88 6.65 14.44
CA HIS A 80 -38.75 7.10 13.05
C HIS A 80 -37.55 6.43 12.37
N SER A 81 -37.63 6.20 11.05
CA SER A 81 -36.49 5.73 10.27
C SER A 81 -35.81 6.93 9.61
N LEU A 82 -34.60 7.25 10.06
CA LEU A 82 -33.81 8.38 9.59
C LEU A 82 -32.94 7.97 8.39
N SER A 83 -32.82 8.87 7.42
CA SER A 83 -31.97 8.75 6.24
C SER A 83 -30.99 9.93 6.22
N ILE A 84 -29.75 9.67 6.63
CA ILE A 84 -28.68 10.67 6.71
C ILE A 84 -27.79 10.53 5.48
N LEU A 85 -27.78 11.55 4.62
CA LEU A 85 -26.93 11.58 3.43
C LEU A 85 -25.49 11.91 3.82
N GLN A 86 -24.56 11.25 3.15
CA GLN A 86 -23.11 11.42 3.31
C GLN A 86 -22.47 11.81 1.98
N SER A 87 -21.28 12.39 2.01
CA SER A 87 -20.43 12.62 0.84
C SER A 87 -19.06 11.95 1.02
N PRO A 88 -18.93 10.65 0.69
CA PRO A 88 -17.69 9.89 0.83
C PRO A 88 -16.57 10.36 -0.11
N CYS A 89 -16.92 10.89 -1.29
CA CYS A 89 -15.97 11.35 -2.30
C CYS A 89 -15.04 12.46 -1.79
N SER A 90 -15.42 13.13 -0.70
CA SER A 90 -14.67 14.23 -0.09
C SER A 90 -13.70 13.82 1.02
N LEU A 91 -13.62 12.54 1.41
CA LEU A 91 -12.61 12.04 2.38
C LEU A 91 -11.16 12.31 1.93
N ASN A 92 -10.94 12.42 0.61
CA ASN A 92 -9.64 12.75 0.02
C ASN A 92 -9.38 14.26 -0.10
N THR A 93 -10.28 15.12 0.42
CA THR A 93 -10.18 16.59 0.36
C THR A 93 -9.88 17.15 1.76
N PRO A 94 -8.84 17.98 1.94
CA PRO A 94 -8.48 18.55 3.25
C PRO A 94 -9.63 19.33 3.90
N GLY A 95 -9.88 19.13 5.19
CA GLY A 95 -10.90 19.87 5.97
C GLY A 95 -12.35 19.36 5.87
N VAL A 96 -12.58 18.21 5.21
CA VAL A 96 -13.93 17.69 4.91
C VAL A 96 -14.31 16.44 5.72
N THR A 97 -13.94 16.41 7.00
CA THR A 97 -14.27 15.32 7.94
C THR A 97 -15.75 15.31 8.40
N GLY A 98 -16.42 16.46 8.37
CA GLY A 98 -17.83 16.61 8.77
C GLY A 98 -18.88 16.13 7.75
N SER A 99 -18.47 15.66 6.56
CA SER A 99 -19.41 15.21 5.50
C SER A 99 -19.70 13.71 5.51
N VAL A 100 -19.21 12.99 6.52
CA VAL A 100 -19.50 11.57 6.78
C VAL A 100 -19.89 11.39 8.25
N MET A 101 -20.65 10.34 8.54
CA MET A 101 -21.10 10.01 9.88
C MET A 101 -20.04 9.22 10.65
N TRP A 102 -19.95 9.49 11.96
CA TRP A 102 -19.03 8.85 12.90
C TRP A 102 -19.82 8.04 13.95
N ASP A 103 -19.21 6.97 14.47
CA ASP A 103 -19.87 6.08 15.45
C ASP A 103 -20.26 6.82 16.74
N SER A 104 -19.45 7.80 17.16
CA SER A 104 -19.72 8.69 18.30
C SER A 104 -21.07 9.41 18.17
N GLY A 105 -21.41 9.90 16.98
CA GLY A 105 -22.71 10.54 16.71
C GLY A 105 -23.90 9.57 16.83
N VAL A 106 -23.72 8.30 16.45
CA VAL A 106 -24.77 7.27 16.65
C VAL A 106 -24.94 6.96 18.13
N VAL A 107 -23.84 6.80 18.87
CA VAL A 107 -23.87 6.53 20.31
C VAL A 107 -24.52 7.68 21.08
N LEU A 108 -24.13 8.93 20.80
CA LEU A 108 -24.73 10.09 21.46
C LEU A 108 -26.22 10.21 21.14
N GLY A 109 -26.62 10.03 19.87
CA GLY A 109 -28.04 10.01 19.51
C GLY A 109 -28.82 8.94 20.27
N LYS A 110 -28.29 7.72 20.37
CA LYS A 110 -28.92 6.62 21.10
C LYS A 110 -28.94 6.83 22.62
N PHE A 111 -27.92 7.47 23.16
CA PHE A 111 -27.89 7.88 24.57
C PHE A 111 -29.02 8.88 24.88
N LEU A 112 -29.21 9.90 24.04
CA LEU A 112 -30.28 10.89 24.24
C LEU A 112 -31.66 10.23 24.17
N GLU A 113 -31.89 9.36 23.18
CA GLU A 113 -33.13 8.59 23.04
C GLU A 113 -33.39 7.75 24.31
N HIS A 114 -32.39 6.98 24.75
CA HIS A 114 -32.52 6.13 25.92
C HIS A 114 -32.77 6.93 27.21
N SER A 115 -32.06 8.03 27.40
CA SER A 115 -32.16 8.87 28.60
C SER A 115 -33.51 9.58 28.71
N VAL A 116 -34.10 9.96 27.59
CA VAL A 116 -35.46 10.53 27.57
C VAL A 116 -36.51 9.44 27.82
N ASP A 117 -36.36 8.26 27.21
CA ASP A 117 -37.26 7.13 27.44
C ASP A 117 -37.23 6.62 28.89
N SER A 118 -36.05 6.62 29.53
CA SER A 118 -35.88 6.26 30.94
C SER A 118 -36.33 7.35 31.92
N LYS A 119 -36.67 8.55 31.43
CA LYS A 119 -37.00 9.76 32.20
C LYS A 119 -35.84 10.34 33.02
N ASP A 120 -34.62 9.98 32.67
CA ASP A 120 -33.41 10.56 33.26
C ASP A 120 -33.08 11.94 32.66
N LEU A 121 -33.58 12.22 31.44
CA LEU A 121 -33.40 13.47 30.72
C LEU A 121 -34.73 13.97 30.13
N SER A 122 -34.93 15.29 30.04
CA SER A 122 -36.08 15.90 29.38
C SER A 122 -35.64 16.99 28.41
N LEU A 123 -35.82 16.74 27.10
CA LEU A 123 -35.45 17.69 26.04
C LEU A 123 -36.63 18.53 25.52
N GLU A 124 -37.86 18.26 25.96
CA GLU A 124 -39.06 18.95 25.46
C GLU A 124 -39.06 20.45 25.79
N GLY A 125 -39.08 21.29 24.74
CA GLY A 125 -39.09 22.76 24.85
C GLY A 125 -37.78 23.38 25.33
N LYS A 126 -36.66 22.63 25.25
CA LYS A 126 -35.33 23.06 25.69
C LYS A 126 -34.51 23.62 24.54
N LYS A 127 -33.75 24.69 24.79
CA LYS A 127 -32.84 25.29 23.79
C LYS A 127 -31.54 24.47 23.74
N ILE A 128 -31.21 23.95 22.56
CA ILE A 128 -30.06 23.06 22.36
C ILE A 128 -29.16 23.60 21.26
N VAL A 129 -27.85 23.67 21.51
CA VAL A 129 -26.85 24.01 20.48
C VAL A 129 -25.97 22.79 20.23
N GLU A 130 -25.93 22.31 18.98
CA GLU A 130 -25.02 21.24 18.57
C GLU A 130 -23.79 21.84 17.89
N LEU A 131 -22.61 21.59 18.46
CA LEU A 131 -21.33 22.04 17.93
C LEU A 131 -20.76 21.01 16.95
N GLY A 132 -20.36 21.46 15.76
CA GLY A 132 -19.72 20.60 14.75
C GLY A 132 -20.66 19.49 14.28
N SER A 133 -21.88 19.86 13.90
CA SER A 133 -22.98 18.92 13.67
C SER A 133 -22.74 17.94 12.51
N GLY A 134 -21.84 18.25 11.59
CA GLY A 134 -21.46 17.41 10.45
C GLY A 134 -22.65 17.06 9.56
N CYS A 135 -23.07 15.80 9.61
CA CYS A 135 -24.24 15.32 8.88
C CYS A 135 -25.58 15.54 9.63
N GLY A 136 -25.55 15.91 10.91
CA GLY A 136 -26.71 16.36 11.70
C GLY A 136 -27.54 15.29 12.38
N LEU A 137 -27.02 14.07 12.57
CA LEU A 137 -27.78 12.97 13.17
C LEU A 137 -28.21 13.29 14.61
N VAL A 138 -27.29 13.76 15.46
CA VAL A 138 -27.56 13.99 16.88
C VAL A 138 -28.61 15.07 17.05
N GLY A 139 -28.50 16.19 16.35
CA GLY A 139 -29.51 17.25 16.38
C GLY A 139 -30.85 16.84 15.80
N CYS A 140 -30.89 15.96 14.77
CA CYS A 140 -32.15 15.38 14.31
C CYS A 140 -32.83 14.54 15.40
N VAL A 141 -32.07 13.73 16.13
CA VAL A 141 -32.59 12.94 17.25
C VAL A 141 -33.07 13.85 18.39
N ALA A 142 -32.29 14.86 18.77
CA ALA A 142 -32.67 15.82 19.81
C ALA A 142 -33.96 16.59 19.46
N ALA A 143 -34.14 16.99 18.19
CA ALA A 143 -35.36 17.64 17.73
C ALA A 143 -36.59 16.71 17.74
N LEU A 144 -36.41 15.43 17.40
CA LEU A 144 -37.47 14.41 17.49
C LEU A 144 -37.91 14.16 18.94
N LEU A 145 -36.98 14.29 19.89
CA LEU A 145 -37.23 14.19 21.32
C LEU A 145 -37.89 15.43 21.93
N GLY A 146 -38.07 16.51 21.14
CA GLY A 146 -38.80 17.73 21.56
C GLY A 146 -37.94 18.96 21.81
N GLY A 147 -36.63 18.91 21.53
CA GLY A 147 -35.73 20.06 21.68
C GLY A 147 -35.86 21.09 20.57
N ASP A 148 -35.58 22.34 20.89
CA ASP A 148 -35.39 23.44 19.95
C ASP A 148 -33.90 23.56 19.64
N VAL A 149 -33.48 22.91 18.55
CA VAL A 149 -32.07 22.64 18.23
C VAL A 149 -31.53 23.62 17.19
N VAL A 150 -30.39 24.23 17.49
CA VAL A 150 -29.56 24.96 16.52
C VAL A 150 -28.34 24.10 16.20
N LEU A 151 -28.30 23.55 14.99
CA LEU A 151 -27.18 22.76 14.48
C LEU A 151 -26.15 23.69 13.84
N THR A 152 -24.93 23.67 14.36
CA THR A 152 -23.86 24.59 13.96
C THR A 152 -22.67 23.87 13.32
N ASP A 153 -22.14 24.46 12.25
CA ASP A 153 -20.95 23.97 11.56
C ASP A 153 -20.32 25.07 10.68
N LEU A 154 -19.21 24.75 10.01
CA LEU A 154 -18.53 25.61 9.05
C LEU A 154 -19.37 25.86 7.78
N PRO A 155 -19.16 26.99 7.06
CA PRO A 155 -19.97 27.39 5.90
C PRO A 155 -20.17 26.31 4.84
N ASP A 156 -19.14 25.52 4.60
CA ASP A 156 -19.10 24.49 3.56
C ASP A 156 -19.82 23.18 3.97
N ARG A 157 -20.22 23.03 5.23
CA ARG A 157 -21.04 21.91 5.74
C ARG A 157 -22.53 22.22 5.78
N LEU A 158 -22.90 23.50 5.91
CA LEU A 158 -24.30 23.92 6.07
C LEU A 158 -25.23 23.41 4.97
N ARG A 159 -24.73 23.25 3.73
CA ARG A 159 -25.55 22.74 2.61
C ARG A 159 -25.96 21.27 2.80
N LEU A 160 -25.04 20.41 3.22
CA LEU A 160 -25.33 19.00 3.47
C LEU A 160 -26.22 18.86 4.71
N LEU A 161 -25.88 19.60 5.77
CA LEU A 161 -26.62 19.63 7.02
C LEU A 161 -28.09 20.03 6.83
N LYS A 162 -28.35 21.15 6.12
CA LYS A 162 -29.72 21.59 5.77
C LYS A 162 -30.50 20.51 5.02
N LYS A 163 -29.86 19.85 4.05
CA LYS A 163 -30.51 18.79 3.27
C LYS A 163 -30.90 17.60 4.13
N ASN A 164 -30.06 17.19 5.08
CA ASN A 164 -30.36 16.09 5.99
C ASN A 164 -31.51 16.43 6.95
N ILE A 165 -31.54 17.66 7.47
CA ILE A 165 -32.66 18.16 8.29
C ILE A 165 -33.96 18.16 7.49
N ASP A 166 -33.95 18.73 6.28
CA ASP A 166 -35.15 18.80 5.43
C ASP A 166 -35.70 17.41 5.10
N THR A 167 -34.80 16.44 4.89
CA THR A 167 -35.15 15.06 4.56
C THR A 167 -35.83 14.34 5.73
N ASN A 168 -35.40 14.61 6.96
CA ASN A 168 -35.81 13.84 8.15
C ASN A 168 -36.89 14.52 8.99
N LEU A 169 -36.96 15.86 9.02
CA LEU A 169 -37.79 16.59 9.97
C LEU A 169 -39.03 17.27 9.33
N GLN A 170 -39.08 17.49 8.01
CA GLN A 170 -40.23 18.17 7.37
C GLN A 170 -41.50 17.32 7.21
N ARG A 171 -41.51 16.03 7.59
CA ARG A 171 -42.67 15.13 7.40
C ARG A 171 -43.76 15.20 8.49
N GLY A 172 -43.82 16.30 9.25
CA GLY A 172 -45.01 16.70 10.03
C GLY A 172 -45.27 15.96 11.35
N ASN A 173 -44.24 15.35 11.95
CA ASN A 173 -44.39 14.59 13.21
C ASN A 173 -43.31 14.90 14.26
N THR A 174 -42.55 15.98 14.09
CA THR A 174 -41.48 16.40 15.01
C THR A 174 -42.06 17.17 16.20
N ARG A 175 -41.65 16.82 17.41
CA ARG A 175 -42.11 17.48 18.65
C ARG A 175 -41.40 18.81 18.91
N GLY A 176 -40.15 18.94 18.46
CA GLY A 176 -39.33 20.15 18.59
C GLY A 176 -39.06 20.81 17.24
N SER A 177 -37.97 21.59 17.19
CA SER A 177 -37.53 22.34 16.00
C SER A 177 -36.03 22.14 15.74
N ALA A 178 -35.61 22.31 14.49
CA ALA A 178 -34.22 22.25 14.08
C ALA A 178 -33.91 23.33 13.04
N VAL A 179 -32.89 24.14 13.31
CA VAL A 179 -32.39 25.17 12.40
C VAL A 179 -30.87 25.04 12.23
N VAL A 180 -30.36 25.52 11.10
CA VAL A 180 -28.92 25.45 10.78
C VAL A 180 -28.32 26.85 10.79
N GLN A 181 -27.24 27.01 11.54
CA GLN A 181 -26.50 28.26 11.64
C GLN A 181 -25.00 28.04 11.44
N GLU A 182 -24.30 29.06 10.96
CA GLU A 182 -22.85 29.05 10.83
C GLU A 182 -22.21 29.32 12.20
N LEU A 183 -21.18 28.55 12.57
CA LEU A 183 -20.34 28.85 13.73
C LEU A 183 -18.91 28.38 13.47
N VAL A 184 -17.97 29.31 13.53
CA VAL A 184 -16.54 29.02 13.51
C VAL A 184 -16.04 29.09 14.95
N TRP A 185 -15.46 28.01 15.47
CA TRP A 185 -14.99 28.00 16.85
C TRP A 185 -13.81 28.94 17.04
N GLY A 186 -13.84 29.70 18.15
CA GLY A 186 -12.85 30.72 18.48
C GLY A 186 -13.27 32.15 18.08
N ASP A 187 -14.24 32.29 17.17
CA ASP A 187 -14.90 33.55 16.86
C ASP A 187 -16.06 33.82 17.85
N ASP A 188 -16.49 35.08 17.96
CA ASP A 188 -17.61 35.46 18.82
C ASP A 188 -18.94 34.86 18.29
N PRO A 189 -19.66 34.02 19.06
CA PRO A 189 -20.93 33.44 18.62
C PRO A 189 -22.02 34.50 18.45
N ASP A 190 -22.95 34.21 17.55
CA ASP A 190 -24.13 35.05 17.34
C ASP A 190 -24.94 35.19 18.65
N PRO A 191 -25.38 36.41 19.04
CA PRO A 191 -26.22 36.61 20.21
C PRO A 191 -27.45 35.71 20.27
N ASP A 192 -28.03 35.31 19.13
CA ASP A 192 -29.17 34.39 19.09
C ASP A 192 -28.83 32.98 19.62
N LEU A 193 -27.56 32.56 19.58
CA LEU A 193 -27.08 31.32 20.20
C LEU A 193 -26.96 31.45 21.72
N ILE A 194 -26.68 32.66 22.22
CA ILE A 194 -26.35 32.97 23.61
C ILE A 194 -27.57 33.45 24.42
N GLU A 195 -28.52 34.15 23.81
CA GLU A 195 -29.64 34.78 24.51
C GLU A 195 -30.99 34.10 24.17
N PRO A 196 -31.70 33.48 25.16
CA PRO A 196 -31.17 33.01 26.44
C PRO A 196 -30.13 31.90 26.26
N PHE A 197 -29.32 31.61 27.29
CA PHE A 197 -28.30 30.55 27.20
C PHE A 197 -28.94 29.20 26.85
N PRO A 198 -28.26 28.33 26.09
CA PRO A 198 -28.74 26.99 25.82
C PRO A 198 -28.86 26.19 27.12
N ASP A 199 -29.93 25.41 27.23
CA ASP A 199 -30.07 24.43 28.31
C ASP A 199 -29.07 23.28 28.11
N TYR A 200 -28.82 22.90 26.85
CA TYR A 200 -27.91 21.82 26.49
C TYR A 200 -26.96 22.19 25.35
N VAL A 201 -25.69 21.82 25.49
CA VAL A 201 -24.71 21.83 24.38
C VAL A 201 -24.33 20.40 24.04
N LEU A 202 -24.43 20.04 22.76
CA LEU A 202 -24.14 18.70 22.25
C LEU A 202 -22.94 18.73 21.32
N GLY A 203 -22.10 17.69 21.36
CA GLY A 203 -21.01 17.51 20.40
C GLY A 203 -20.60 16.04 20.26
N SER A 204 -20.45 15.57 19.02
CA SER A 204 -19.92 14.23 18.73
C SER A 204 -18.65 14.32 17.88
N ASP A 205 -17.57 13.72 18.39
CA ASP A 205 -16.22 13.74 17.79
C ASP A 205 -15.66 15.14 17.52
N VAL A 206 -16.06 16.13 18.33
CA VAL A 206 -15.61 17.52 18.23
C VAL A 206 -14.14 17.74 18.67
N ILE A 207 -13.53 16.73 19.30
CA ILE A 207 -12.15 16.73 19.81
C ILE A 207 -11.31 15.75 18.97
N TYR A 208 -11.11 16.07 17.69
CA TYR A 208 -10.33 15.20 16.78
C TYR A 208 -8.92 15.74 16.46
N SER A 209 -8.63 17.00 16.82
CA SER A 209 -7.33 17.67 16.68
C SER A 209 -7.05 18.47 17.96
N GLU A 210 -5.82 18.37 18.49
CA GLU A 210 -5.38 19.07 19.71
C GLU A 210 -5.48 20.60 19.57
N GLU A 211 -5.24 21.15 18.39
CA GLU A 211 -5.35 22.59 18.13
C GLU A 211 -6.81 23.10 18.18
N ALA A 212 -7.77 22.26 17.81
CA ALA A 212 -9.19 22.63 17.83
C ALA A 212 -9.72 22.74 19.26
N VAL A 213 -9.06 22.10 20.23
CA VAL A 213 -9.48 22.08 21.64
C VAL A 213 -9.48 23.48 22.23
N HIS A 214 -8.46 24.29 21.95
CA HIS A 214 -8.39 25.65 22.49
C HIS A 214 -9.56 26.52 22.00
N HIS A 215 -9.83 26.49 20.68
CA HIS A 215 -10.94 27.25 20.09
C HIS A 215 -12.32 26.71 20.52
N LEU A 216 -12.45 25.40 20.69
CA LEU A 216 -13.67 24.78 21.22
C LEU A 216 -13.94 25.23 22.66
N ILE A 217 -12.92 25.22 23.53
CA ILE A 217 -13.05 25.69 24.91
C ILE A 217 -13.45 27.17 24.95
N GLN A 218 -12.79 28.01 24.15
CA GLN A 218 -13.14 29.44 24.06
C GLN A 218 -14.61 29.63 23.66
N THR A 219 -15.10 28.84 22.71
CA THR A 219 -16.49 28.89 22.24
C THR A 219 -17.47 28.41 23.31
N LEU A 220 -17.13 27.33 24.03
CA LEU A 220 -17.94 26.80 25.15
C LEU A 220 -18.05 27.79 26.31
N VAL A 221 -16.98 28.51 26.64
CA VAL A 221 -16.98 29.55 27.69
C VAL A 221 -17.96 30.69 27.35
N GLN A 222 -18.13 31.00 26.07
CA GLN A 222 -19.06 32.06 25.63
C GLN A 222 -20.50 31.57 25.47
N LEU A 223 -20.69 30.30 25.07
CA LEU A 223 -22.01 29.72 24.83
C LEU A 223 -22.72 29.20 26.08
N CYS A 224 -22.00 28.88 27.15
CA CYS A 224 -22.56 28.23 28.33
C CYS A 224 -22.76 29.20 29.49
N GLY A 225 -23.91 29.09 30.18
CA GLY A 225 -24.16 29.74 31.47
C GLY A 225 -24.19 28.73 32.62
N ASP A 226 -24.44 29.21 33.84
CA ASP A 226 -24.43 28.41 35.08
C ASP A 226 -25.42 27.24 35.12
N GLN A 227 -26.37 27.19 34.18
CA GLN A 227 -27.42 26.16 34.09
C GLN A 227 -27.32 25.32 32.81
N THR A 228 -26.29 25.52 32.01
CA THR A 228 -26.08 24.78 30.76
C THR A 228 -25.41 23.43 31.04
N THR A 229 -25.98 22.34 30.52
CA THR A 229 -25.37 21.00 30.59
C THR A 229 -24.70 20.65 29.26
N ILE A 230 -23.45 20.16 29.31
CA ILE A 230 -22.67 19.83 28.10
C ILE A 230 -22.57 18.30 27.97
N PHE A 231 -22.98 17.78 26.80
CA PHE A 231 -22.78 16.39 26.40
C PHE A 231 -21.79 16.30 25.25
N LEU A 232 -20.61 15.76 25.55
CA LEU A 232 -19.61 15.45 24.54
C LEU A 232 -19.45 13.94 24.41
N SER A 233 -19.35 13.48 23.17
CA SER A 233 -18.98 12.10 22.84
C SER A 233 -17.77 12.10 21.92
N GLY A 234 -16.85 11.15 22.11
CA GLY A 234 -15.62 11.06 21.31
C GLY A 234 -14.76 9.86 21.68
N GLU A 235 -13.68 9.64 20.92
CA GLU A 235 -12.70 8.55 21.14
C GLU A 235 -11.36 9.09 21.68
N LEU A 236 -10.71 8.37 22.61
CA LEU A 236 -9.39 8.72 23.19
C LEU A 236 -8.20 8.38 22.28
N ARG A 237 -7.16 9.23 22.25
CA ARG A 237 -6.05 9.22 21.25
C ARG A 237 -4.62 9.42 21.86
N ASN A 238 -3.86 8.36 22.26
CA ASN A 238 -2.45 8.37 22.82
C ASN A 238 -1.59 7.15 22.34
N ALA A 239 -0.25 6.99 22.50
CA ALA A 239 0.57 5.88 21.88
C ALA A 239 1.15 4.76 22.82
N GLY A 240 0.98 3.47 22.45
CA GLY A 240 1.21 2.22 23.25
C GLY A 240 -0.09 1.47 23.66
N PRO A 241 -0.16 0.19 24.08
CA PRO A 241 -1.41 -0.28 24.69
C PRO A 241 -1.65 0.41 26.04
N LEU A 242 -0.56 0.75 26.73
CA LEU A 242 -0.51 1.41 28.03
C LEU A 242 0.63 2.43 28.04
N THR A 243 0.48 3.54 28.76
CA THR A 243 1.54 4.49 29.10
C THR A 243 1.45 4.88 30.58
N MET A 244 2.51 5.47 31.13
CA MET A 244 2.51 5.98 32.51
C MET A 244 1.61 7.21 32.61
N LYS A 245 0.71 7.24 33.61
CA LYS A 245 0.00 8.46 33.99
C LYS A 245 1.02 9.45 34.55
N LEU A 246 1.14 10.62 33.93
CA LEU A 246 2.09 11.66 34.35
C LEU A 246 1.50 12.43 35.55
N GLU A 247 1.74 11.91 36.75
CA GLU A 247 1.37 12.55 38.01
C GLU A 247 2.59 12.59 38.93
N GLU A 248 2.62 13.57 39.84
CA GLU A 248 3.70 13.66 40.83
C GLU A 248 3.76 12.39 41.69
N TYR A 249 4.94 11.77 41.70
CA TYR A 249 5.22 10.53 42.39
C TYR A 249 5.24 10.75 43.91
N ASN A 250 4.11 10.47 44.55
CA ASN A 250 3.92 10.58 46.00
C ASN A 250 4.40 9.34 46.79
N GLY A 251 5.14 8.41 46.16
CA GLY A 251 5.57 7.16 46.77
C GLY A 251 4.58 6.00 46.68
N THR A 252 3.43 6.19 46.02
CA THR A 252 2.46 5.12 45.72
C THR A 252 2.69 4.51 44.33
N LEU A 253 2.07 3.35 44.06
CA LEU A 253 2.21 2.64 42.79
C LEU A 253 1.82 3.53 41.60
N PRO A 254 2.72 3.82 40.64
CA PRO A 254 2.37 4.59 39.46
C PRO A 254 1.26 3.93 38.64
N SER A 255 0.32 4.74 38.15
CA SER A 255 -0.81 4.26 37.37
C SER A 255 -0.48 4.15 35.88
N LEU A 256 -1.07 3.14 35.23
CA LEU A 256 -1.02 2.98 33.77
C LEU A 256 -2.34 3.45 33.16
N VAL A 257 -2.27 4.13 32.02
CA VAL A 257 -3.44 4.55 31.23
C VAL A 257 -3.39 3.94 29.85
N SER A 258 -4.55 3.55 29.32
CA SER A 258 -4.67 2.96 27.98
C SER A 258 -4.36 3.97 26.89
N THR A 259 -3.89 3.48 25.75
CA THR A 259 -3.60 4.34 24.61
C THR A 259 -4.01 3.69 23.27
N THR A 260 -4.07 4.49 22.21
CA THR A 260 -4.81 4.25 20.96
C THR A 260 -4.02 4.47 19.65
N TYR A 261 -2.73 4.79 19.71
CA TYR A 261 -1.74 4.81 18.64
C TYR A 261 -0.76 3.62 18.81
N SER A 262 -1.18 2.60 19.55
CA SER A 262 -0.40 1.37 19.72
C SER A 262 -0.27 0.60 18.42
N TRP A 263 0.94 0.13 18.12
CA TRP A 263 1.12 -0.90 17.07
C TRP A 263 0.38 -2.20 17.40
N THR A 264 0.03 -2.43 18.67
CA THR A 264 -0.79 -3.59 19.07
C THR A 264 -2.23 -3.54 18.54
N LYS A 265 -2.69 -2.39 18.00
CA LYS A 265 -3.96 -2.30 17.29
C LYS A 265 -3.94 -3.01 15.93
N THR A 266 -2.77 -3.12 15.31
CA THR A 266 -2.61 -3.68 13.96
C THR A 266 -1.85 -5.00 13.94
N THR A 267 -1.09 -5.31 15.00
CA THR A 267 -0.27 -6.53 15.07
C THR A 267 -0.14 -7.06 16.49
N SER A 268 0.08 -8.36 16.66
CA SER A 268 0.49 -8.92 17.96
C SER A 268 1.99 -8.72 18.16
N ILE A 269 2.41 -8.25 19.34
CA ILE A 269 3.82 -7.90 19.60
C ILE A 269 4.37 -8.74 20.74
N ILE A 270 5.56 -9.30 20.53
CA ILE A 270 6.38 -9.92 21.56
C ILE A 270 7.43 -8.90 21.99
N PHE A 271 7.32 -8.37 23.21
CA PHE A 271 8.37 -7.56 23.82
C PHE A 271 9.36 -8.49 24.52
N LEU A 272 10.62 -8.45 24.11
CA LEU A 272 11.67 -9.35 24.61
C LEU A 272 12.80 -8.57 25.27
N ASP A 273 12.94 -8.75 26.58
CA ASP A 273 14.09 -8.23 27.33
C ASP A 273 15.35 -9.03 26.97
N GLN A 274 16.33 -8.36 26.36
CA GLN A 274 17.62 -8.93 25.98
C GLN A 274 18.75 -7.91 26.15
N PRO A 275 20.00 -8.34 26.41
CA PRO A 275 20.44 -9.72 26.71
C PRO A 275 20.00 -10.18 28.11
N VAL A 276 20.29 -11.43 28.46
CA VAL A 276 20.13 -11.94 29.83
C VAL A 276 20.77 -10.98 30.85
N GLY A 277 20.02 -10.60 31.89
CA GLY A 277 20.39 -9.58 32.86
C GLY A 277 19.74 -8.21 32.60
N THR A 278 19.04 -8.07 31.47
CA THR A 278 18.20 -6.91 31.12
C THR A 278 16.76 -7.19 31.50
N GLY A 279 16.06 -6.16 31.98
CA GLY A 279 14.68 -6.27 32.40
C GLY A 279 14.46 -7.45 33.36
N PHE A 280 13.50 -8.32 33.08
CA PHE A 280 13.25 -9.53 33.89
C PHE A 280 13.90 -10.82 33.34
N SER A 281 14.70 -10.74 32.27
CA SER A 281 15.37 -11.90 31.68
C SER A 281 16.57 -12.35 32.53
N TYR A 282 16.59 -13.62 32.92
CA TYR A 282 17.63 -14.20 33.79
C TYR A 282 18.09 -15.58 33.33
N SER A 283 19.31 -15.99 33.73
CA SER A 283 19.82 -17.34 33.49
C SER A 283 19.67 -18.21 34.75
N ARG A 284 19.28 -19.47 34.57
CA ARG A 284 19.22 -20.48 35.65
C ARG A 284 20.58 -21.11 35.93
N THR A 285 21.50 -21.03 34.98
CA THR A 285 22.86 -21.58 35.07
C THR A 285 23.87 -20.48 34.83
N GLN A 286 25.12 -20.71 35.21
CA GLN A 286 26.19 -19.81 34.78
C GLN A 286 26.23 -19.76 33.24
N LEU A 287 26.27 -18.56 32.68
CA LEU A 287 26.36 -18.38 31.23
C LEU A 287 27.70 -18.97 30.76
N VAL A 288 27.63 -19.96 29.85
CA VAL A 288 28.81 -20.63 29.29
C VAL A 288 29.61 -19.64 28.44
N ASP A 289 28.91 -18.77 27.70
CA ASP A 289 29.49 -17.73 26.86
C ASP A 289 28.99 -16.33 27.27
N LYS A 290 29.92 -15.37 27.24
CA LYS A 290 29.63 -13.95 27.45
C LYS A 290 28.65 -13.44 26.36
N PRO A 291 27.56 -12.72 26.72
CA PRO A 291 26.65 -12.12 25.74
C PRO A 291 27.38 -11.30 24.67
N SER A 292 26.94 -11.39 23.41
CA SER A 292 27.48 -10.60 22.29
C SER A 292 26.40 -10.26 21.27
N ASP A 293 26.64 -9.30 20.35
CA ASP A 293 25.66 -8.93 19.33
C ASP A 293 25.24 -10.16 18.50
N SER A 294 26.22 -10.92 18.01
CA SER A 294 25.95 -12.14 17.22
C SER A 294 25.38 -13.29 18.07
N GLY A 295 25.76 -13.37 19.35
CA GLY A 295 25.24 -14.33 20.30
C GLY A 295 23.77 -14.10 20.63
N GLU A 296 23.36 -12.84 20.79
CA GLU A 296 21.96 -12.47 21.04
C GLU A 296 21.09 -12.73 19.81
N ALA A 297 21.55 -12.43 18.60
CA ALA A 297 20.83 -12.81 17.38
C ALA A 297 20.50 -14.32 17.34
N LYS A 298 21.44 -15.18 17.73
CA LYS A 298 21.23 -16.64 17.81
C LYS A 298 20.28 -17.05 18.93
N ARG A 299 20.41 -16.44 20.12
CA ARG A 299 19.54 -16.73 21.27
C ARG A 299 18.10 -16.31 21.02
N VAL A 300 17.88 -15.15 20.39
CA VAL A 300 16.55 -14.69 20.02
C VAL A 300 15.95 -15.59 18.94
N HIS A 301 16.74 -16.03 17.96
CA HIS A 301 16.29 -17.03 16.98
C HIS A 301 15.87 -18.36 17.64
N GLU A 302 16.66 -18.87 18.60
CA GLU A 302 16.32 -20.06 19.38
C GLU A 302 15.05 -19.85 20.22
N PHE A 303 14.91 -18.68 20.85
CA PHE A 303 13.71 -18.30 21.59
C PHE A 303 12.47 -18.33 20.69
N LEU A 304 12.53 -17.74 19.50
CA LEU A 304 11.42 -17.70 18.56
C LEU A 304 10.97 -19.11 18.15
N HIS A 305 11.90 -20.03 17.85
CA HIS A 305 11.54 -21.42 17.55
C HIS A 305 10.86 -22.11 18.74
N LYS A 306 11.39 -21.95 19.96
CA LYS A 306 10.80 -22.54 21.16
C LYS A 306 9.44 -21.95 21.51
N TRP A 307 9.27 -20.66 21.25
CA TRP A 307 8.01 -19.95 21.48
C TRP A 307 6.96 -20.38 20.47
N LEU A 308 7.27 -20.34 19.17
CA LEU A 308 6.37 -20.79 18.10
C LEU A 308 6.02 -22.29 18.19
N GLY A 309 6.94 -23.13 18.66
CA GLY A 309 6.65 -24.54 18.93
C GLY A 309 5.67 -24.78 20.10
N LYS A 310 5.45 -23.79 20.96
CA LYS A 310 4.42 -23.81 22.03
C LYS A 310 3.15 -23.06 21.65
N HIS A 311 3.25 -22.18 20.66
CA HIS A 311 2.23 -21.25 20.20
C HIS A 311 2.01 -21.46 18.70
N GLU A 312 1.61 -22.69 18.35
CA GLU A 312 1.52 -23.14 16.95
C GLU A 312 0.51 -22.31 16.14
N GLU A 313 -0.47 -21.69 16.81
CA GLU A 313 -1.46 -20.78 16.23
C GLU A 313 -0.85 -19.53 15.57
N PHE A 314 0.41 -19.19 15.88
CA PHE A 314 1.12 -18.05 15.29
C PHE A 314 2.13 -18.43 14.20
N ILE A 315 2.32 -19.73 13.88
CA ILE A 315 3.36 -20.17 12.91
C ILE A 315 3.12 -19.59 11.50
N SER A 316 1.86 -19.52 11.07
CA SER A 316 1.48 -18.97 9.76
C SER A 316 1.52 -17.44 9.72
N ASN A 317 1.65 -16.75 10.86
CA ASN A 317 1.50 -15.30 10.90
C ASN A 317 2.74 -14.61 10.32
N PRO A 318 2.56 -13.56 9.50
CA PRO A 318 3.63 -12.65 9.10
C PRO A 318 4.44 -12.14 10.30
N LEU A 319 5.72 -12.51 10.37
CA LEU A 319 6.63 -12.03 11.42
C LEU A 319 7.48 -10.86 10.89
N TYR A 320 7.50 -9.77 11.66
CA TYR A 320 8.44 -8.67 11.51
C TYR A 320 9.30 -8.55 12.78
N VAL A 321 10.59 -8.30 12.60
CA VAL A 321 11.51 -8.06 13.72
C VAL A 321 11.73 -6.56 13.88
N GLY A 322 11.41 -6.02 15.05
CA GLY A 322 11.54 -4.59 15.34
C GLY A 322 12.62 -4.28 16.37
N GLY A 323 13.18 -3.09 16.32
CA GLY A 323 14.00 -2.55 17.41
C GLY A 323 14.42 -1.10 17.16
N ASP A 324 14.96 -0.45 18.17
CA ASP A 324 15.43 0.92 18.11
C ASP A 324 16.87 1.07 18.65
N SER A 325 17.51 2.19 18.31
CA SER A 325 18.84 2.55 18.81
C SER A 325 19.87 1.45 18.56
N TYR A 326 20.49 0.90 19.61
CA TYR A 326 21.50 -0.16 19.53
C TYR A 326 21.00 -1.44 18.82
N SER A 327 19.68 -1.66 18.75
CA SER A 327 19.06 -2.77 18.01
C SER A 327 19.38 -2.74 16.52
N GLY A 328 19.81 -1.59 15.98
CA GLY A 328 20.36 -1.46 14.62
C GLY A 328 21.50 -2.43 14.30
N LYS A 329 22.18 -2.99 15.31
CA LYS A 329 23.18 -4.06 15.15
C LYS A 329 22.59 -5.47 15.17
N VAL A 330 21.75 -5.76 16.16
CA VAL A 330 21.29 -7.13 16.46
C VAL A 330 20.14 -7.55 15.54
N VAL A 331 19.20 -6.66 15.23
CA VAL A 331 18.00 -6.98 14.43
C VAL A 331 18.36 -7.44 13.01
N PRO A 332 19.22 -6.74 12.24
CA PRO A 332 19.63 -7.22 10.92
C PRO A 332 20.32 -8.59 10.96
N ALA A 333 21.13 -8.85 11.99
CA ALA A 333 21.78 -10.15 12.17
C ALA A 333 20.77 -11.26 12.50
N LEU A 334 19.80 -10.98 13.37
CA LEU A 334 18.70 -11.90 13.71
C LEU A 334 17.85 -12.27 12.49
N VAL A 335 17.49 -11.30 11.65
CA VAL A 335 16.77 -11.55 10.38
C VAL A 335 17.55 -12.53 9.51
N GLN A 336 18.87 -12.39 9.45
CA GLN A 336 19.73 -13.29 8.70
C GLN A 336 19.81 -14.69 9.34
N GLU A 337 19.88 -14.80 10.66
CA GLU A 337 19.86 -16.09 11.37
C GLU A 337 18.54 -16.84 11.15
N ILE A 338 17.39 -16.14 11.20
CA ILE A 338 16.08 -16.72 10.87
C ILE A 338 16.02 -17.17 9.40
N SER A 339 16.50 -16.33 8.47
CA SER A 339 16.57 -16.66 7.04
C SER A 339 17.37 -17.94 6.79
N LYS A 340 18.55 -18.05 7.41
CA LYS A 340 19.40 -19.25 7.36
C LYS A 340 18.73 -20.47 7.99
N GLY A 341 18.06 -20.31 9.13
CA GLY A 341 17.34 -21.39 9.82
C GLY A 341 16.19 -21.96 8.97
N ASN A 342 15.42 -21.09 8.32
CA ASN A 342 14.38 -21.49 7.37
C ASN A 342 14.96 -22.28 6.18
N TYR A 343 16.11 -21.87 5.64
CA TYR A 343 16.80 -22.60 4.57
C TYR A 343 17.27 -24.00 5.00
N GLN A 344 17.69 -24.15 6.26
CA GLN A 344 18.15 -25.42 6.83
C GLN A 344 17.01 -26.36 7.27
N CYS A 345 15.76 -26.05 6.94
CA CYS A 345 14.56 -26.81 7.32
C CYS A 345 14.38 -26.97 8.84
N CYS A 346 14.79 -25.97 9.64
CA CYS A 346 14.47 -25.92 11.07
C CYS A 346 12.94 -25.88 11.25
N LYS A 347 12.41 -26.71 12.16
CA LYS A 347 10.97 -26.76 12.47
C LYS A 347 10.67 -26.10 13.81
N PRO A 348 9.58 -25.29 13.92
CA PRO A 348 8.71 -24.84 12.82
C PRO A 348 9.37 -23.75 11.96
N PRO A 349 9.09 -23.67 10.64
CA PRO A 349 9.57 -22.56 9.81
C PRO A 349 8.95 -21.24 10.29
N ILE A 350 9.73 -20.17 10.28
CA ILE A 350 9.31 -18.86 10.75
C ILE A 350 8.90 -18.01 9.54
N ASN A 351 7.65 -17.55 9.48
CA ASN A 351 7.12 -16.75 8.37
C ASN A 351 7.64 -15.28 8.39
N LEU A 352 8.95 -15.11 8.18
CA LEU A 352 9.63 -13.81 8.23
C LEU A 352 9.33 -12.95 6.99
N GLN A 353 8.84 -11.74 7.21
CA GLN A 353 8.47 -10.81 6.12
C GLN A 353 9.41 -9.60 5.99
N GLY A 354 10.00 -9.16 7.10
CA GLY A 354 10.85 -7.96 7.12
C GLY A 354 11.26 -7.55 8.52
N TYR A 355 11.81 -6.34 8.62
CA TYR A 355 12.22 -5.76 9.89
C TYR A 355 12.03 -4.25 9.94
N VAL A 356 11.96 -3.69 11.14
CA VAL A 356 11.71 -2.27 11.40
C VAL A 356 12.78 -1.75 12.35
N LEU A 357 13.36 -0.60 12.04
CA LEU A 357 14.41 0.02 12.83
C LEU A 357 14.15 1.50 13.05
N GLY A 358 14.15 1.93 14.31
CA GLY A 358 14.04 3.33 14.73
C GLY A 358 15.36 3.90 15.23
N ASN A 359 15.79 5.06 14.73
CA ASN A 359 17.04 5.72 15.12
C ASN A 359 18.24 4.73 15.22
N PRO A 360 18.48 3.86 14.22
CA PRO A 360 19.37 2.70 14.43
C PRO A 360 20.85 3.09 14.44
N LEU A 361 21.58 2.57 15.42
CA LEU A 361 23.04 2.50 15.38
C LEU A 361 23.45 1.33 14.48
N THR A 362 24.06 1.61 13.33
CA THR A 362 24.49 0.59 12.38
C THR A 362 26.01 0.51 12.27
N GLU A 363 26.70 1.64 12.33
CA GLU A 363 28.16 1.74 12.28
C GLU A 363 28.61 2.92 13.15
N PHE A 364 29.27 2.61 14.26
CA PHE A 364 29.56 3.59 15.32
C PHE A 364 30.29 4.84 14.81
N GLU A 365 31.32 4.69 13.98
CA GLU A 365 32.06 5.85 13.49
C GLU A 365 31.20 6.74 12.57
N THR A 366 30.47 6.14 11.63
CA THR A 366 29.62 6.88 10.68
C THR A 366 28.50 7.61 11.41
N ASP A 367 27.78 6.90 12.28
CA ASP A 367 26.65 7.45 13.03
C ASP A 367 27.12 8.54 14.01
N MET A 368 28.19 8.32 14.77
CA MET A 368 28.66 9.29 15.77
C MET A 368 29.33 10.53 15.17
N ASN A 369 30.03 10.39 14.03
CA ASN A 369 30.62 11.56 13.35
C ASN A 369 29.55 12.48 12.75
N SER A 370 28.33 12.00 12.54
CA SER A 370 27.25 12.81 11.97
C SER A 370 26.59 13.78 12.98
N ARG A 371 26.90 13.68 14.27
CA ARG A 371 26.37 14.57 15.32
C ARG A 371 26.76 16.03 15.16
N ILE A 372 28.00 16.29 14.73
CA ILE A 372 28.51 17.65 14.51
C ILE A 372 27.85 18.34 13.31
N PRO A 373 27.79 17.74 12.10
CA PRO A 373 27.05 18.35 11.00
C PRO A 373 25.55 18.46 11.29
N PHE A 374 24.96 17.55 12.09
CA PHE A 374 23.58 17.67 12.54
C PHE A 374 23.40 18.88 13.47
N ALA A 375 24.24 19.02 14.49
CA ALA A 375 24.20 20.15 15.42
C ALA A 375 24.37 21.49 14.69
N HIS A 376 25.22 21.54 13.66
CA HIS A 376 25.34 22.70 12.78
C HIS A 376 24.03 22.96 12.01
N GLY A 377 23.44 21.93 11.39
CA GLY A 377 22.17 22.04 10.68
C GLY A 377 20.98 22.48 11.55
N MET A 378 21.01 22.16 12.84
CA MET A 378 20.02 22.60 13.84
C MET A 378 20.41 23.89 14.58
N ALA A 379 21.46 24.58 14.11
CA ALA A 379 21.97 25.84 14.68
C ALA A 379 22.38 25.76 16.17
N LEU A 380 22.78 24.58 16.65
CA LEU A 380 23.32 24.38 18.01
C LEU A 380 24.78 24.80 18.14
N ILE A 381 25.50 24.93 17.01
CA ILE A 381 26.88 25.43 16.94
C ILE A 381 27.04 26.43 15.81
N SER A 382 28.02 27.33 15.93
CA SER A 382 28.27 28.37 14.93
C SER A 382 28.95 27.83 13.66
N ASP A 383 28.82 28.58 12.55
CA ASP A 383 29.49 28.30 11.28
C ASP A 383 31.02 28.24 11.44
N GLU A 384 31.60 29.13 12.25
CA GLU A 384 33.04 29.19 12.48
C GLU A 384 33.55 27.94 13.19
N LEU A 385 32.81 27.48 14.21
CA LEU A 385 33.16 26.26 14.95
C LEU A 385 33.02 25.04 14.03
N TYR A 386 31.93 24.93 13.27
CA TYR A 386 31.71 23.82 12.34
C TYR A 386 32.78 23.73 11.24
N GLU A 387 33.10 24.83 10.56
CA GLU A 387 34.12 24.82 9.50
C GLU A 387 35.52 24.57 10.07
N SER A 388 35.84 25.08 11.26
CA SER A 388 37.10 24.75 11.97
C SER A 388 37.19 23.25 12.27
N LEU A 389 36.13 22.67 12.83
CA LEU A 389 36.02 21.23 13.09
C LEU A 389 36.20 20.42 11.81
N LYS A 390 35.47 20.77 10.74
CA LYS A 390 35.53 20.08 9.46
C LYS A 390 36.92 20.09 8.83
N ILE A 391 37.61 21.23 8.84
CA ILE A 391 38.96 21.37 8.25
C ILE A 391 40.01 20.64 9.11
N ILE A 392 40.00 20.86 10.42
CA ILE A 392 41.07 20.40 11.33
C ILE A 392 40.89 18.92 11.70
N CYS A 393 39.65 18.49 11.94
CA CYS A 393 39.32 17.10 12.26
C CYS A 393 39.08 16.22 11.02
N LYS A 394 38.97 16.80 9.82
CA LYS A 394 38.77 16.08 8.54
C LYS A 394 37.57 15.13 8.57
N GLY A 395 36.48 15.55 9.22
CA GLY A 395 35.26 14.75 9.36
C GLY A 395 35.34 13.60 10.37
N LYS A 396 36.43 13.48 11.14
CA LYS A 396 36.61 12.48 12.19
C LYS A 396 36.64 13.15 13.56
N TYR A 397 35.50 13.18 14.21
CA TYR A 397 35.21 13.83 15.48
C TYR A 397 35.18 12.85 16.66
N VAL A 398 35.08 11.56 16.35
CA VAL A 398 35.03 10.45 17.30
C VAL A 398 36.35 9.68 17.20
N ASN A 399 36.88 9.19 18.33
CA ASN A 399 38.20 8.55 18.39
C ASN A 399 39.33 9.40 17.77
N VAL A 400 39.30 10.72 18.03
CA VAL A 400 40.29 11.68 17.53
C VAL A 400 41.70 11.24 17.93
N ASP A 401 42.64 11.29 16.98
CA ASP A 401 44.06 11.03 17.23
C ASP A 401 44.55 11.91 18.39
N PRO A 402 45.07 11.35 19.49
CA PRO A 402 45.56 12.12 20.64
C PRO A 402 46.64 13.16 20.28
N SER A 403 47.36 12.98 19.16
CA SER A 403 48.34 13.94 18.65
C SER A 403 47.70 15.17 18.00
N ASN A 404 46.45 15.08 17.53
CA ASN A 404 45.69 16.19 16.96
C ASN A 404 45.02 17.02 18.08
N THR A 405 45.86 17.68 18.87
CA THR A 405 45.43 18.48 20.04
C THR A 405 44.51 19.64 19.68
N GLU A 406 44.55 20.12 18.43
CA GLU A 406 43.69 21.19 17.94
C GLU A 406 42.26 20.67 17.71
N CYS A 407 42.10 19.52 17.05
CA CYS A 407 40.80 18.87 16.90
C CYS A 407 40.16 18.53 18.26
N LEU A 408 40.95 18.02 19.21
CA LEU A 408 40.45 17.70 20.55
C LEU A 408 39.86 18.93 21.26
N LYS A 409 40.49 20.10 21.13
CA LYS A 409 39.97 21.36 21.70
C LYS A 409 38.66 21.77 21.05
N LEU A 410 38.57 21.69 19.72
CA LEU A 410 37.36 22.04 19.00
C LEU A 410 36.20 21.10 19.33
N VAL A 411 36.47 19.80 19.51
CA VAL A 411 35.46 18.83 19.96
C VAL A 411 35.02 19.13 21.40
N GLU A 412 35.93 19.58 22.26
CA GLU A 412 35.59 20.05 23.61
C GLU A 412 34.70 21.30 23.59
N GLU A 413 34.95 22.24 22.68
CA GLU A 413 34.09 23.42 22.46
C GLU A 413 32.69 23.02 21.96
N TYR A 414 32.61 22.07 21.03
CA TYR A 414 31.33 21.48 20.62
C TYR A 414 30.57 20.85 21.79
N ASN A 415 31.26 20.10 22.66
CA ASN A 415 30.64 19.48 23.83
C ASN A 415 30.08 20.55 24.79
N LYS A 416 30.80 21.65 25.02
CA LYS A 416 30.30 22.78 25.84
C LYS A 416 29.06 23.43 25.24
N CYS A 417 28.94 23.51 23.92
CA CYS A 417 27.76 24.07 23.27
C CYS A 417 26.52 23.17 23.41
N THR A 418 26.72 21.86 23.59
CA THR A 418 25.65 20.85 23.56
C THR A 418 25.38 20.20 24.92
N GLU A 419 26.15 20.51 25.96
CA GLU A 419 26.08 19.83 27.26
C GLU A 419 24.74 19.99 27.99
N THR A 420 24.01 21.08 27.74
CA THR A 420 22.70 21.35 28.35
C THR A 420 21.51 20.90 27.50
N VAL A 421 21.76 20.43 26.28
CA VAL A 421 20.72 20.03 25.31
C VAL A 421 20.47 18.52 25.47
N ASN A 422 19.20 18.12 25.55
CA ASN A 422 18.87 16.70 25.59
C ASN A 422 19.21 16.04 24.24
N PRO A 423 20.14 15.06 24.20
CA PRO A 423 20.56 14.47 22.94
C PRO A 423 19.46 13.64 22.27
N PHE A 424 18.47 13.15 23.01
CA PHE A 424 17.37 12.34 22.44
C PHE A 424 16.24 13.19 21.87
N LEU A 425 16.15 14.46 22.29
CA LEU A 425 15.19 15.44 21.81
C LEU A 425 15.75 16.84 22.06
N ILE A 426 16.35 17.45 21.03
CA ILE A 426 17.08 18.71 21.19
C ILE A 426 16.20 19.92 21.59
N LEU A 427 14.87 19.77 21.53
CA LEU A 427 13.92 20.79 21.96
C LEU A 427 13.78 20.87 23.48
N GLU A 428 14.35 19.91 24.20
CA GLU A 428 14.31 19.85 25.65
C GLU A 428 15.71 20.04 26.27
N PRO A 429 15.79 20.64 27.47
CA PRO A 429 17.03 20.67 28.22
C PRO A 429 17.34 19.29 28.83
N PHE A 430 18.62 18.99 29.02
CA PHE A 430 19.09 17.74 29.64
C PHE A 430 18.90 17.70 31.18
N TYR A 431 18.29 18.71 31.80
CA TYR A 431 18.17 18.79 33.26
C TYR A 431 17.38 17.62 33.85
N GLU A 432 17.95 17.00 34.88
CA GLU A 432 17.37 15.95 35.72
C GLU A 432 16.28 16.50 36.67
N ALA A 433 15.29 17.22 36.16
CA ALA A 433 14.16 17.61 36.99
C ALA A 433 13.24 16.39 37.18
N GLU A 434 13.13 15.90 38.41
CA GLU A 434 12.13 14.90 38.84
C GLU A 434 10.70 15.51 38.87
N THR A 435 10.36 16.30 37.86
CA THR A 435 9.05 16.95 37.74
C THR A 435 8.23 16.28 36.63
N PRO A 436 6.89 16.23 36.74
CA PRO A 436 6.02 15.67 35.72
C PRO A 436 6.22 16.26 34.31
N ASP A 437 6.70 17.50 34.22
CA ASP A 437 6.96 18.22 32.97
C ASP A 437 8.22 17.73 32.22
N SER A 438 9.02 16.85 32.83
CA SER A 438 10.24 16.33 32.22
C SER A 438 9.97 15.06 31.41
N TYR A 439 10.49 14.96 30.19
CA TYR A 439 10.35 13.76 29.35
C TYR A 439 10.89 12.49 30.01
N ILE A 440 11.98 12.61 30.78
CA ILE A 440 12.60 11.47 31.46
C ILE A 440 11.82 11.02 32.71
N TYR A 441 10.83 11.78 33.16
CA TYR A 441 10.01 11.46 34.33
C TYR A 441 9.26 10.12 34.16
N ARG A 442 8.83 9.81 32.93
CA ARG A 442 8.21 8.51 32.61
C ARG A 442 9.13 7.33 32.92
N TYR A 443 10.45 7.49 32.79
CA TYR A 443 11.41 6.44 33.10
C TYR A 443 11.56 6.21 34.61
N LEU A 444 11.43 7.27 35.41
CA LEU A 444 11.37 7.17 36.87
C LEU A 444 10.12 6.39 37.30
N LEU A 445 8.95 6.80 36.81
CA LEU A 445 7.69 6.10 37.09
C LEU A 445 7.73 4.62 36.68
N ALA A 446 8.29 4.31 35.50
CA ALA A 446 8.49 2.93 35.06
C ALA A 446 9.43 2.14 35.98
N THR A 447 10.48 2.78 36.49
CA THR A 447 11.41 2.15 37.44
C THR A 447 10.72 1.87 38.78
N CYS A 448 9.92 2.80 39.29
CA CYS A 448 9.14 2.62 40.51
C CYS A 448 8.10 1.50 40.32
N TRP A 449 7.35 1.55 39.22
CA TRP A 449 6.34 0.55 38.86
C TRP A 449 6.91 -0.86 38.73
N ALA A 450 8.00 -1.04 37.97
CA ALA A 450 8.59 -2.36 37.74
C ALA A 450 9.23 -2.97 39.01
N ASN A 451 9.62 -2.15 39.98
CA ASN A 451 10.21 -2.60 41.24
C ASN A 451 9.20 -2.79 42.37
N ASP A 452 7.95 -2.35 42.21
CA ASP A 452 6.90 -2.57 43.19
C ASP A 452 6.60 -4.07 43.39
N GLU A 453 6.46 -4.52 44.64
CA GLU A 453 6.27 -5.94 44.94
C GLU A 453 4.95 -6.49 44.40
N SER A 454 3.89 -5.67 44.38
CA SER A 454 2.58 -6.08 43.88
C SER A 454 2.62 -6.30 42.37
N VAL A 455 3.32 -5.42 41.64
CA VAL A 455 3.55 -5.55 40.19
C VAL A 455 4.38 -6.80 39.89
N ARG A 456 5.50 -7.00 40.59
CA ARG A 456 6.36 -8.17 40.39
C ARG A 456 5.61 -9.48 40.66
N LYS A 457 4.73 -9.49 41.67
CA LYS A 457 3.85 -10.63 41.95
C LYS A 457 2.82 -10.84 40.85
N ALA A 458 2.20 -9.78 40.33
CA ALA A 458 1.21 -9.84 39.26
C ALA A 458 1.82 -10.37 37.95
N LEU A 459 3.04 -9.93 37.62
CA LEU A 459 3.83 -10.40 36.47
C LEU A 459 4.46 -11.78 36.68
N GLN A 460 4.25 -12.41 37.85
CA GLN A 460 4.81 -13.72 38.21
C GLN A 460 6.34 -13.78 38.11
N ILE A 461 7.02 -12.68 38.44
CA ILE A 461 8.47 -12.60 38.42
C ILE A 461 9.04 -13.52 39.50
N ASN A 462 10.00 -14.37 39.11
CA ASN A 462 10.69 -15.24 40.05
C ASN A 462 11.50 -14.42 41.06
N LYS A 463 11.24 -14.58 42.36
CA LYS A 463 11.94 -13.85 43.43
C LYS A 463 13.45 -14.09 43.47
N GLU A 464 13.91 -15.22 42.94
CA GLU A 464 15.33 -15.62 42.88
C GLU A 464 16.01 -15.22 41.56
N SER A 465 15.32 -14.52 40.65
CA SER A 465 15.86 -14.14 39.34
C SER A 465 16.79 -12.91 39.41
N ILE A 466 16.23 -11.72 39.27
CA ILE A 466 16.91 -10.43 39.33
C ILE A 466 16.50 -9.67 40.58
N GLY A 467 17.45 -8.98 41.21
CA GLY A 467 17.23 -8.18 42.42
C GLY A 467 16.35 -6.96 42.13
N ARG A 468 16.97 -5.83 41.78
CA ARG A 468 16.29 -4.61 41.37
C ARG A 468 16.19 -4.57 39.83
N TRP A 469 15.01 -4.28 39.30
CA TRP A 469 14.81 -4.01 37.87
C TRP A 469 15.47 -2.68 37.52
N ILE A 470 16.25 -2.67 36.44
CA ILE A 470 17.00 -1.52 35.94
C ILE A 470 16.66 -1.37 34.46
N ARG A 471 16.24 -0.16 34.04
CA ARG A 471 15.87 0.14 32.65
C ARG A 471 17.01 -0.12 31.67
N CYS A 472 18.19 0.43 31.95
CA CYS A 472 19.39 0.30 31.13
C CYS A 472 20.55 -0.23 32.00
N ASN A 473 20.76 -1.55 31.98
CA ASN A 473 21.81 -2.18 32.77
C ASN A 473 23.14 -2.21 31.99
N LEU A 474 23.97 -1.18 32.17
CA LEU A 474 25.26 -1.04 31.49
C LEU A 474 26.37 -1.89 32.11
N ASP A 475 26.14 -2.50 33.28
CA ASP A 475 27.12 -3.34 33.98
C ASP A 475 27.18 -4.77 33.41
N ILE A 476 26.29 -5.12 32.49
CA ILE A 476 26.28 -6.44 31.85
C ILE A 476 27.60 -6.60 31.07
N PRO A 477 28.40 -7.64 31.34
CA PRO A 477 29.59 -7.91 30.55
C PRO A 477 29.15 -8.36 29.15
N TYR A 478 29.08 -7.40 28.23
CA TYR A 478 28.62 -7.59 26.85
C TYR A 478 29.79 -7.42 25.86
N THR A 479 29.76 -8.15 24.74
CA THR A 479 30.78 -8.06 23.68
C THR A 479 30.15 -7.51 22.40
N GLN A 480 30.63 -6.35 21.96
CA GLN A 480 30.15 -5.71 20.72
C GLN A 480 30.93 -6.26 19.52
N ASP A 481 30.55 -7.44 19.04
CA ASP A 481 31.26 -8.17 17.96
C ASP A 481 30.75 -7.83 16.55
N ILE A 482 29.60 -7.19 16.40
CA ILE A 482 29.13 -6.63 15.13
C ILE A 482 29.63 -5.18 15.02
N ILE A 483 30.71 -4.97 14.26
CA ILE A 483 31.30 -3.65 14.05
C ILE A 483 30.34 -2.76 13.22
N SER A 484 29.84 -3.31 12.12
CA SER A 484 28.87 -2.67 11.22
C SER A 484 27.77 -3.66 10.85
N SER A 485 26.51 -3.22 10.92
CA SER A 485 25.37 -4.02 10.46
C SER A 485 25.02 -3.80 8.99
N VAL A 486 25.65 -2.83 8.31
CA VAL A 486 25.43 -2.52 6.89
C VAL A 486 25.50 -3.77 5.99
N PRO A 487 26.47 -4.71 6.14
CA PRO A 487 26.49 -5.94 5.34
C PRO A 487 25.24 -6.81 5.54
N TYR A 488 24.70 -6.88 6.75
CA TYR A 488 23.45 -7.62 7.01
C TYR A 488 22.25 -6.94 6.34
N HIS A 489 22.20 -5.61 6.29
CA HIS A 489 21.17 -4.90 5.52
C HIS A 489 21.25 -5.21 4.02
N VAL A 490 22.46 -5.29 3.47
CA VAL A 490 22.68 -5.72 2.07
C VAL A 490 22.17 -7.14 1.86
N ASP A 491 22.59 -8.08 2.70
CA ASP A 491 22.20 -9.50 2.59
C ASP A 491 20.70 -9.70 2.77
N ASN A 492 20.08 -9.03 3.74
CA ASN A 492 18.64 -9.11 4.00
C ASN A 492 17.82 -8.52 2.85
N SER A 493 18.26 -7.39 2.29
CA SER A 493 17.62 -6.78 1.10
C SER A 493 17.80 -7.66 -0.13
N ILE A 494 18.96 -8.29 -0.27
CA ILE A 494 19.22 -9.33 -1.26
C ILE A 494 18.25 -10.49 -1.07
N ASP A 495 18.04 -10.99 0.14
CA ASP A 495 17.06 -12.04 0.48
C ASP A 495 15.60 -11.58 0.38
N GLY A 496 15.41 -10.30 0.06
CA GLY A 496 14.12 -9.68 -0.24
C GLY A 496 13.36 -9.25 1.01
N TYR A 497 13.91 -9.38 2.20
CA TYR A 497 13.23 -8.87 3.38
C TYR A 497 13.12 -7.35 3.29
N ARG A 498 11.89 -6.84 3.40
CA ARG A 498 11.65 -5.40 3.39
C ARG A 498 12.09 -4.81 4.73
N SER A 499 12.63 -3.60 4.70
CA SER A 499 12.98 -2.86 5.90
C SER A 499 12.23 -1.53 5.94
N LEU A 500 11.78 -1.13 7.13
CA LEU A 500 11.34 0.24 7.41
C LEU A 500 12.35 0.85 8.36
N ILE A 501 13.05 1.89 7.91
CA ILE A 501 13.99 2.65 8.72
C ILE A 501 13.38 4.02 8.96
N TYR A 502 13.25 4.42 10.22
CA TYR A 502 12.77 5.75 10.58
C TYR A 502 13.75 6.42 11.54
N SER A 503 13.93 7.73 11.38
CA SER A 503 14.75 8.53 12.26
C SER A 503 14.03 9.81 12.68
N GLY A 504 14.14 10.19 13.95
CA GLY A 504 13.68 11.48 14.44
C GLY A 504 14.55 12.62 13.91
N ASP A 505 13.92 13.68 13.42
CA ASP A 505 14.60 14.87 12.89
C ASP A 505 15.22 15.75 13.99
N HIS A 506 14.88 15.51 15.25
CA HIS A 506 15.40 16.20 16.45
C HIS A 506 16.24 15.30 17.38
N ASP A 507 16.67 14.12 16.92
CA ASP A 507 17.54 13.21 17.68
C ASP A 507 19.03 13.53 17.41
N LEU A 508 19.70 14.21 18.34
CA LEU A 508 21.16 14.46 18.27
C LEU A 508 21.99 13.23 18.69
N GLY A 509 21.38 12.26 19.37
CA GLY A 509 22.01 11.02 19.80
C GLY A 509 22.29 10.12 18.61
N MET A 510 21.27 9.86 17.80
CA MET A 510 21.33 9.10 16.55
C MET A 510 20.73 9.92 15.40
N PRO A 511 21.45 10.94 14.92
CA PRO A 511 20.90 11.88 13.94
C PRO A 511 20.59 11.21 12.62
N TYR A 512 19.51 11.67 11.98
CA TYR A 512 19.07 11.17 10.68
C TYR A 512 20.16 11.29 9.61
N LEU A 513 21.11 12.22 9.74
CA LEU A 513 22.27 12.34 8.84
C LEU A 513 23.17 11.09 8.87
N GLY A 514 23.38 10.49 10.04
CA GLY A 514 24.10 9.22 10.16
C GLY A 514 23.34 8.09 9.49
N THR A 515 22.02 8.06 9.72
CA THR A 515 21.12 7.11 9.06
C THR A 515 21.16 7.23 7.54
N GLN A 516 21.07 8.45 7.01
CA GLN A 516 21.21 8.72 5.58
C GLN A 516 22.59 8.35 5.04
N ALA A 517 23.66 8.55 5.81
CA ALA A 517 25.02 8.27 5.35
C ALA A 517 25.23 6.77 5.07
N TRP A 518 24.84 5.89 5.99
CA TRP A 518 24.96 4.45 5.76
C TRP A 518 23.94 3.95 4.74
N ILE A 519 22.73 4.52 4.69
CA ILE A 519 21.75 4.17 3.64
C ILE A 519 22.31 4.51 2.25
N ARG A 520 22.92 5.69 2.08
CA ARG A 520 23.60 6.08 0.84
C ARG A 520 24.76 5.15 0.49
N SER A 521 25.47 4.61 1.49
CA SER A 521 26.57 3.67 1.27
C SER A 521 26.10 2.32 0.69
N LEU A 522 24.81 1.97 0.83
CA LEU A 522 24.22 0.79 0.20
C LEU A 522 24.09 0.92 -1.32
N ASN A 523 24.14 2.15 -1.87
CA ASN A 523 24.04 2.43 -3.29
C ASN A 523 22.74 1.87 -3.94
N TYR A 524 21.61 1.99 -3.24
CA TYR A 524 20.28 1.61 -3.74
C TYR A 524 19.71 2.68 -4.67
N SER A 525 18.82 2.30 -5.57
CA SER A 525 18.12 3.25 -6.43
C SER A 525 16.91 3.83 -5.73
N VAL A 526 16.78 5.15 -5.80
CA VAL A 526 15.59 5.88 -5.34
C VAL A 526 14.44 5.59 -6.30
N ILE A 527 13.31 5.10 -5.78
CA ILE A 527 12.09 4.81 -6.57
C ILE A 527 10.92 5.74 -6.23
N ASP A 528 10.92 6.34 -5.05
CA ASP A 528 10.05 7.46 -4.66
C ASP A 528 10.92 8.44 -3.89
N ASP A 529 11.32 9.53 -4.56
CA ASP A 529 12.28 10.49 -4.02
C ASP A 529 11.73 11.25 -2.82
N TRP A 530 12.65 11.87 -2.07
CA TRP A 530 12.38 12.50 -0.79
C TRP A 530 11.24 13.52 -0.89
N ARG A 531 10.16 13.25 -0.16
CA ARG A 531 8.95 14.09 -0.17
C ARG A 531 8.37 14.29 1.23
N PRO A 532 7.70 15.43 1.46
CA PRO A 532 6.93 15.65 2.68
C PRO A 532 5.90 14.54 2.93
N TRP A 533 5.96 13.95 4.11
CA TRP A 533 4.92 13.11 4.67
C TRP A 533 4.00 13.99 5.51
N MET A 534 2.72 14.02 5.16
CA MET A 534 1.71 14.85 5.82
C MET A 534 0.79 13.97 6.66
N ILE A 535 0.58 14.34 7.92
CA ILE A 535 -0.50 13.81 8.76
C ILE A 535 -1.43 14.99 9.09
N ASN A 536 -2.72 14.86 8.78
CA ASN A 536 -3.71 15.91 9.07
C ASN A 536 -3.33 17.30 8.53
N SER A 537 -2.73 17.36 7.34
CA SER A 537 -2.25 18.60 6.69
C SER A 537 -1.11 19.33 7.43
N LYS A 538 -0.46 18.67 8.39
CA LYS A 538 0.80 19.10 8.99
C LYS A 538 1.95 18.25 8.48
N LEU A 539 3.11 18.87 8.31
CA LEU A 539 4.34 18.15 8.03
C LEU A 539 4.62 17.22 9.21
N ALA A 540 4.56 15.92 8.96
CA ALA A 540 4.86 14.88 9.95
C ALA A 540 6.29 14.36 9.80
N GLY A 541 6.93 14.59 8.66
CA GLY A 541 8.30 14.22 8.36
C GLY A 541 8.53 14.19 6.86
N GLU A 542 9.60 13.53 6.44
CA GLU A 542 9.92 13.31 5.03
C GLU A 542 10.15 11.82 4.79
N VAL A 543 9.76 11.33 3.62
CA VAL A 543 9.85 9.91 3.25
C VAL A 543 10.53 9.77 1.89
N ASP A 544 11.39 8.77 1.79
CA ASP A 544 12.02 8.30 0.54
C ASP A 544 11.86 6.77 0.51
N THR A 545 11.55 6.21 -0.66
CA THR A 545 11.55 4.77 -0.89
C THR A 545 12.73 4.37 -1.77
N LEU A 546 13.60 3.54 -1.20
CA LEU A 546 14.78 3.00 -1.86
C LEU A 546 14.56 1.54 -2.25
N GLN A 547 14.93 1.20 -3.48
CA GLN A 547 14.93 -0.16 -3.97
C GLN A 547 16.37 -0.63 -4.20
N SER A 548 16.75 -1.74 -3.55
CA SER A 548 17.96 -2.44 -3.94
C SER A 548 17.80 -2.93 -5.37
N LEU A 549 18.69 -2.50 -6.29
CA LEU A 549 18.79 -3.06 -7.65
C LEU A 549 19.05 -4.58 -7.64
N ASN A 550 19.51 -5.10 -6.50
CA ASN A 550 19.71 -6.52 -6.22
C ASN A 550 18.55 -7.15 -5.43
N GLN A 551 17.33 -6.56 -5.44
CA GLN A 551 16.13 -7.22 -4.94
C GLN A 551 15.90 -8.52 -5.72
N ARG A 552 16.53 -9.58 -5.24
CA ARG A 552 16.30 -10.95 -5.70
C ARG A 552 14.94 -11.47 -5.20
N LYS A 553 14.01 -10.61 -4.77
CA LYS A 553 12.63 -11.02 -4.43
C LYS A 553 11.69 -11.11 -5.63
N ALA A 554 12.08 -10.58 -6.79
CA ALA A 554 11.56 -11.05 -8.07
C ALA A 554 12.22 -12.38 -8.52
N LEU A 555 13.16 -12.93 -7.74
CA LEU A 555 13.95 -14.13 -8.02
C LEU A 555 13.75 -15.25 -6.97
N SER A 556 12.57 -15.41 -6.37
CA SER A 556 12.26 -16.71 -5.71
C SER A 556 12.27 -17.87 -6.71
N CYS A 557 12.22 -17.59 -8.01
CA CYS A 557 12.49 -18.54 -9.10
C CYS A 557 13.94 -18.55 -9.63
N PHE A 558 14.86 -17.68 -9.18
CA PHE A 558 16.21 -17.55 -9.79
C PHE A 558 17.37 -17.33 -8.81
N LYS A 559 17.22 -17.54 -7.49
CA LYS A 559 18.36 -17.41 -6.57
C LYS A 559 19.29 -18.61 -6.55
N GLY A 560 20.41 -18.41 -7.22
CA GLY A 560 21.67 -19.07 -6.99
C GLY A 560 22.46 -19.06 -8.28
N GLY A 561 23.78 -18.90 -8.20
CA GLY A 561 24.64 -19.48 -9.24
C GLY A 561 24.39 -21.00 -9.42
N SER A 562 23.48 -21.63 -8.65
CA SER A 562 22.73 -22.81 -9.03
C SER A 562 21.23 -22.54 -9.20
N VAL A 563 20.73 -23.10 -10.28
CA VAL A 563 19.36 -23.06 -10.77
C VAL A 563 18.67 -24.32 -10.28
N ALA A 564 18.44 -24.36 -8.97
CA ALA A 564 18.07 -25.61 -8.31
C ALA A 564 16.59 -25.71 -7.95
N ASN A 565 15.81 -24.62 -7.97
CA ASN A 565 14.38 -24.64 -7.59
C ASN A 565 13.42 -24.10 -8.68
N LEU A 566 13.81 -24.17 -9.95
CA LEU A 566 12.86 -24.07 -11.05
C LEU A 566 12.26 -25.47 -11.27
N CYS A 567 10.98 -25.64 -10.95
CA CYS A 567 10.21 -26.79 -11.41
C CYS A 567 10.30 -26.84 -12.94
N LYS A 568 10.47 -28.05 -13.51
CA LYS A 568 10.67 -28.31 -14.95
C LYS A 568 9.95 -27.28 -15.84
N GLN A 569 10.71 -26.47 -16.59
CA GLN A 569 10.19 -25.41 -17.45
C GLN A 569 9.59 -25.90 -18.78
N TYR A 570 9.39 -27.23 -18.92
CA TYR A 570 8.77 -27.84 -20.10
C TYR A 570 7.58 -28.69 -19.69
N ILE A 571 6.52 -28.59 -20.49
CA ILE A 571 5.42 -29.55 -20.48
C ILE A 571 5.36 -30.20 -21.87
N GLY A 572 5.45 -31.52 -21.87
CA GLY A 572 5.26 -32.33 -23.06
C GLY A 572 3.78 -32.39 -23.46
N VAL A 573 3.48 -32.09 -24.72
CA VAL A 573 2.14 -32.18 -25.32
C VAL A 573 2.18 -33.07 -26.57
N GLY A 574 1.05 -33.70 -26.88
CA GLY A 574 0.98 -34.81 -27.84
C GLY A 574 0.94 -36.18 -27.16
N GLU A 575 0.56 -37.21 -27.92
CA GLU A 575 0.38 -38.58 -27.42
C GLU A 575 1.70 -39.19 -26.90
N GLU A 576 2.82 -38.86 -27.55
CA GLU A 576 4.16 -39.32 -27.15
C GLU A 576 4.96 -38.22 -26.42
N GLU A 577 4.29 -37.12 -26.02
CA GLU A 577 4.94 -35.91 -25.52
C GLU A 577 6.02 -35.37 -26.47
N GLU A 578 5.81 -35.53 -27.77
CA GLU A 578 6.80 -35.24 -28.80
C GLU A 578 7.13 -33.74 -28.90
N VAL A 579 6.17 -32.87 -28.57
CA VAL A 579 6.36 -31.41 -28.46
C VAL A 579 6.59 -31.01 -27.01
N GLN A 580 7.70 -30.32 -26.76
CA GLN A 580 8.06 -29.78 -25.45
C GLN A 580 7.84 -28.27 -25.45
N LEU A 581 6.74 -27.82 -24.84
CA LEU A 581 6.42 -26.39 -24.72
C LEU A 581 7.11 -25.80 -23.50
N PHE A 582 7.87 -24.74 -23.73
CA PHE A 582 8.60 -24.01 -22.72
C PHE A 582 7.77 -22.87 -22.14
N TYR A 583 7.85 -22.69 -20.83
CA TYR A 583 7.12 -21.62 -20.15
C TYR A 583 7.93 -20.95 -19.04
N TYR A 584 7.64 -19.68 -18.81
CA TYR A 584 8.05 -18.93 -17.64
C TYR A 584 6.84 -18.80 -16.71
N PHE A 585 7.00 -19.05 -15.41
CA PHE A 585 5.91 -18.88 -14.45
C PHE A 585 6.34 -17.95 -13.33
N ILE A 586 5.56 -16.89 -13.11
CA ILE A 586 5.78 -15.92 -12.04
C ILE A 586 4.54 -15.90 -11.15
N LYS A 587 4.73 -16.14 -9.86
CA LYS A 587 3.66 -16.06 -8.85
C LYS A 587 3.29 -14.61 -8.57
N SER A 588 2.04 -14.38 -8.17
CA SER A 588 1.60 -13.06 -7.69
C SER A 588 2.48 -12.58 -6.53
N GLU A 589 2.86 -11.31 -6.58
CA GLU A 589 3.61 -10.62 -5.53
C GLU A 589 2.73 -10.27 -4.32
N ARG A 590 1.40 -10.34 -4.46
CA ARG A 590 0.43 -10.08 -3.39
C ARG A 590 0.03 -11.36 -2.65
N ASN A 591 -0.83 -12.20 -3.24
CA ASN A 591 -1.22 -13.48 -2.66
C ASN A 591 -1.44 -14.54 -3.77
N PRO A 592 -0.45 -15.38 -4.10
CA PRO A 592 -0.58 -16.33 -5.20
C PRO A 592 -1.61 -17.44 -4.97
N GLU A 593 -2.07 -17.67 -3.73
CA GLU A 593 -3.10 -18.67 -3.42
C GLU A 593 -4.52 -18.17 -3.76
N GLU A 594 -4.75 -16.86 -3.71
CA GLU A 594 -6.07 -16.24 -3.97
C GLU A 594 -6.11 -15.47 -5.29
N ASP A 595 -4.98 -14.90 -5.70
CA ASP A 595 -4.91 -14.02 -6.85
C ASP A 595 -5.12 -14.79 -8.17
N PRO A 596 -5.69 -14.15 -9.20
CA PRO A 596 -5.95 -14.79 -10.48
C PRO A 596 -4.72 -15.43 -11.12
N LEU A 597 -4.92 -16.59 -11.75
CA LEU A 597 -3.95 -17.22 -12.63
C LEU A 597 -4.19 -16.78 -14.07
N PHE A 598 -3.13 -16.38 -14.74
CA PHE A 598 -3.12 -15.94 -16.13
C PHE A 598 -2.20 -16.81 -16.95
N ILE A 599 -2.57 -17.04 -18.21
CA ILE A 599 -1.63 -17.39 -19.27
C ILE A 599 -1.50 -16.21 -20.22
N TRP A 600 -0.26 -15.81 -20.54
CA TRP A 600 0.06 -14.78 -21.52
C TRP A 600 0.70 -15.38 -22.76
N LEU A 601 0.18 -14.96 -23.92
CA LEU A 601 0.62 -15.41 -25.23
C LEU A 601 1.04 -14.21 -26.08
N ASN A 602 2.31 -14.18 -26.47
CA ASN A 602 2.80 -13.24 -27.48
C ASN A 602 2.40 -13.71 -28.90
N GLY A 603 2.25 -12.73 -29.81
CA GLY A 603 1.81 -12.95 -31.19
C GLY A 603 2.92 -13.37 -32.17
N GLY A 604 2.92 -12.74 -33.36
CA GLY A 604 3.83 -13.04 -34.46
C GLY A 604 3.10 -13.44 -35.74
N PRO A 605 2.68 -14.72 -35.91
CA PRO A 605 2.92 -15.87 -35.03
C PRO A 605 4.42 -16.23 -34.93
N GLY A 606 4.82 -16.92 -33.87
CA GLY A 606 6.20 -17.36 -33.67
C GLY A 606 7.08 -16.42 -32.84
N CYS A 607 6.50 -15.47 -32.10
CA CYS A 607 7.24 -14.64 -31.15
C CYS A 607 7.22 -15.22 -29.73
N SER A 608 8.37 -15.24 -29.07
CA SER A 608 8.54 -15.74 -27.71
C SER A 608 7.84 -14.85 -26.69
N SER A 609 7.18 -15.51 -25.72
CA SER A 609 6.45 -14.85 -24.64
C SER A 609 7.35 -14.30 -23.54
N ILE A 610 8.67 -14.49 -23.66
CA ILE A 610 9.62 -13.71 -22.86
C ILE A 610 9.52 -12.21 -23.14
N SER A 611 8.96 -11.82 -24.30
CA SER A 611 8.74 -10.41 -24.62
C SER A 611 7.73 -9.79 -23.66
N GLY A 612 6.62 -10.49 -23.39
CA GLY A 612 5.66 -10.10 -22.34
C GLY A 612 6.31 -9.95 -20.97
N LEU A 613 7.13 -10.95 -20.59
CA LEU A 613 7.84 -10.98 -19.31
C LEU A 613 8.84 -9.82 -19.12
N LEU A 614 9.59 -9.43 -20.15
CA LEU A 614 10.74 -8.51 -20.03
C LEU A 614 10.50 -7.11 -20.61
N PHE A 615 9.43 -6.89 -21.36
CA PHE A 615 9.21 -5.61 -22.04
C PHE A 615 7.82 -5.04 -21.78
N GLU A 616 6.77 -5.87 -21.79
CA GLU A 616 5.37 -5.42 -21.87
C GLU A 616 4.74 -5.09 -20.51
N ASN A 617 5.56 -4.97 -19.45
CA ASN A 617 5.16 -4.69 -18.06
C ASN A 617 4.23 -5.75 -17.44
N GLU A 618 4.12 -6.92 -18.06
CA GLU A 618 3.41 -8.03 -17.43
C GLU A 618 4.27 -8.69 -16.36
N GLY A 619 5.59 -8.74 -16.59
CA GLY A 619 6.56 -9.35 -15.69
C GLY A 619 7.22 -8.37 -14.71
N PRO A 620 7.80 -8.89 -13.62
CA PRO A 620 8.40 -8.06 -12.56
C PRO A 620 9.76 -7.46 -12.95
N LEU A 621 10.29 -7.80 -14.12
CA LEU A 621 11.62 -7.42 -14.59
C LEU A 621 11.55 -6.76 -15.97
N THR A 622 12.45 -5.82 -16.23
CA THR A 622 12.68 -5.23 -17.55
C THR A 622 14.17 -5.18 -17.89
N MET A 623 14.50 -5.13 -19.17
CA MET A 623 15.88 -4.99 -19.63
C MET A 623 16.44 -3.61 -19.27
N LYS A 624 17.65 -3.58 -18.70
CA LYS A 624 18.40 -2.33 -18.48
C LYS A 624 18.96 -1.86 -19.82
N LEU A 625 18.59 -0.65 -20.23
CA LEU A 625 19.03 -0.04 -21.49
C LEU A 625 20.43 0.57 -21.35
N GLU A 626 21.45 -0.25 -21.50
CA GLU A 626 22.85 0.17 -21.57
C GLU A 626 23.48 -0.30 -22.86
N VAL A 627 24.50 0.44 -23.34
CA VAL A 627 25.29 0.01 -24.50
C VAL A 627 25.91 -1.34 -24.21
N TYR A 628 25.55 -2.34 -25.01
CA TYR A 628 26.08 -3.68 -24.96
C TYR A 628 27.60 -3.65 -25.12
N ASN A 629 28.30 -3.99 -24.05
CA ASN A 629 29.76 -3.98 -23.96
C ASN A 629 30.37 -5.40 -24.13
N GLY A 630 29.57 -6.37 -24.58
CA GLY A 630 29.97 -7.78 -24.69
C GLY A 630 29.78 -8.61 -23.41
N THR A 631 29.26 -8.02 -22.33
CA THR A 631 28.89 -8.74 -21.10
C THR A 631 27.38 -9.03 -21.03
N LEU A 632 26.96 -9.93 -20.14
CA LEU A 632 25.56 -10.32 -19.98
C LEU A 632 24.67 -9.09 -19.74
N PRO A 633 23.65 -8.83 -20.58
CA PRO A 633 22.71 -7.73 -20.35
C PRO A 633 22.02 -7.84 -18.99
N SER A 634 21.83 -6.71 -18.30
CA SER A 634 21.26 -6.68 -16.96
C SER A 634 19.73 -6.55 -16.98
N LEU A 635 19.07 -7.16 -15.99
CA LEU A 635 17.64 -7.01 -15.71
C LEU A 635 17.46 -6.12 -14.49
N VAL A 636 16.44 -5.27 -14.50
CA VAL A 636 16.03 -4.41 -13.37
C VAL A 636 14.56 -4.63 -13.04
N SER A 637 14.15 -4.40 -11.80
CA SER A 637 12.74 -4.54 -11.40
C SER A 637 11.89 -3.39 -11.95
N THR A 638 10.61 -3.65 -12.22
CA THR A 638 9.62 -2.64 -12.62
C THR A 638 8.49 -2.53 -11.59
N THR A 639 8.00 -1.31 -11.36
CA THR A 639 6.86 -1.04 -10.46
C THR A 639 5.51 -1.19 -11.17
N TYR A 640 5.49 -1.45 -12.47
CA TYR A 640 4.26 -1.52 -13.27
C TYR A 640 3.79 -2.95 -13.56
N SER A 641 4.46 -3.95 -12.98
CA SER A 641 4.21 -5.36 -13.23
C SER A 641 2.76 -5.79 -12.98
N TRP A 642 2.18 -6.57 -13.90
CA TRP A 642 0.89 -7.23 -13.69
C TRP A 642 0.97 -8.35 -12.65
N THR A 643 2.17 -8.88 -12.39
CA THR A 643 2.40 -9.84 -11.29
C THR A 643 2.15 -9.28 -9.90
N LYS A 644 1.97 -7.97 -9.76
CA LYS A 644 1.55 -7.34 -8.50
C LYS A 644 0.21 -7.84 -7.98
N THR A 645 -0.65 -8.35 -8.86
CA THR A 645 -2.02 -8.77 -8.51
C THR A 645 -2.44 -10.08 -9.18
N SER A 646 -1.53 -10.78 -9.85
CA SER A 646 -1.82 -12.03 -10.57
C SER A 646 -0.60 -12.94 -10.70
N SER A 647 -0.82 -14.25 -10.80
CA SER A 647 0.21 -15.22 -11.16
C SER A 647 0.14 -15.45 -12.67
N ILE A 648 1.26 -15.38 -13.40
CA ILE A 648 1.28 -15.37 -14.88
C ILE A 648 2.19 -16.48 -15.44
N ILE A 649 1.65 -17.26 -16.37
CA ILE A 649 2.36 -18.23 -17.21
C ILE A 649 2.64 -17.60 -18.58
N TYR A 650 3.90 -17.36 -18.93
CA TYR A 650 4.32 -16.91 -20.25
C TYR A 650 4.71 -18.13 -21.07
N LEU A 651 3.94 -18.45 -22.11
CA LEU A 651 4.11 -19.68 -22.88
C LEU A 651 4.75 -19.41 -24.24
N ASP A 652 5.89 -20.05 -24.55
CA ASP A 652 6.46 -20.04 -25.89
C ASP A 652 5.68 -20.99 -26.79
N GLN A 653 4.94 -20.43 -27.76
CA GLN A 653 4.13 -21.19 -28.72
C GLN A 653 4.10 -20.45 -30.07
N PRO A 654 4.01 -21.14 -31.22
CA PRO A 654 3.98 -22.60 -31.42
C PRO A 654 5.35 -23.28 -31.24
N VAL A 655 5.41 -24.60 -31.45
CA VAL A 655 6.68 -25.35 -31.49
C VAL A 655 7.70 -24.70 -32.44
N GLY A 656 8.96 -24.56 -32.00
CA GLY A 656 10.01 -23.82 -32.71
C GLY A 656 10.11 -22.34 -32.32
N THR A 657 9.17 -21.84 -31.51
CA THR A 657 9.19 -20.48 -30.95
C THR A 657 9.98 -20.44 -29.65
N GLY A 658 10.86 -19.45 -29.51
CA GLY A 658 11.65 -19.26 -28.30
C GLY A 658 12.44 -20.50 -27.91
N PHE A 659 12.13 -21.11 -26.77
CA PHE A 659 12.74 -22.36 -26.32
C PHE A 659 11.89 -23.62 -26.54
N SER A 660 10.67 -23.49 -27.06
CA SER A 660 9.80 -24.64 -27.37
C SER A 660 10.31 -25.43 -28.57
N PHE A 661 10.38 -26.75 -28.45
CA PHE A 661 10.96 -27.61 -29.48
C PHE A 661 10.21 -28.94 -29.60
N SER A 662 10.53 -29.71 -30.64
CA SER A 662 10.03 -31.07 -30.84
C SER A 662 11.18 -32.06 -30.82
N THR A 663 10.95 -33.24 -30.23
CA THR A 663 11.89 -34.37 -30.24
C THR A 663 11.79 -35.22 -31.50
N GLN A 664 10.66 -35.12 -32.22
CA GLN A 664 10.38 -35.87 -33.44
C GLN A 664 9.86 -34.94 -34.55
N HIS A 665 9.69 -35.47 -35.76
CA HIS A 665 8.98 -34.73 -36.80
C HIS A 665 7.51 -34.58 -36.39
N VAL A 666 7.03 -33.33 -36.33
CA VAL A 666 5.66 -33.00 -35.95
C VAL A 666 4.96 -32.30 -37.10
N ASP A 667 3.64 -32.49 -37.17
CA ASP A 667 2.80 -31.81 -38.15
C ASP A 667 2.97 -30.29 -38.07
N THR A 668 2.78 -29.65 -39.22
CA THR A 668 2.82 -28.18 -39.34
C THR A 668 1.82 -27.54 -38.36
N PRO A 669 2.27 -26.67 -37.44
CA PRO A 669 1.39 -25.94 -36.53
C PRO A 669 0.29 -25.16 -37.27
N SER A 670 -0.85 -24.98 -36.61
CA SER A 670 -2.02 -24.27 -37.15
C SER A 670 -2.74 -23.47 -36.08
N ASP A 671 -3.54 -22.46 -36.43
CA ASP A 671 -4.27 -21.64 -35.44
C ASP A 671 -5.16 -22.53 -34.56
N SER A 672 -5.94 -23.42 -35.18
CA SER A 672 -6.81 -24.36 -34.46
C SER A 672 -6.04 -25.47 -33.73
N GLY A 673 -4.86 -25.85 -34.24
CA GLY A 673 -3.95 -26.79 -33.60
C GLY A 673 -3.36 -26.22 -32.30
N GLU A 674 -2.89 -24.97 -32.33
CA GLU A 674 -2.30 -24.31 -31.16
C GLU A 674 -3.31 -24.10 -30.04
N ALA A 675 -4.54 -23.69 -30.35
CA ALA A 675 -5.60 -23.59 -29.34
C ALA A 675 -5.81 -24.93 -28.57
N ARG A 676 -5.76 -26.06 -29.27
CA ARG A 676 -5.87 -27.41 -28.66
C ARG A 676 -4.62 -27.78 -27.87
N ARG A 677 -3.42 -27.55 -28.41
CA ARG A 677 -2.15 -27.85 -27.73
C ARG A 677 -1.98 -27.03 -26.45
N ILE A 678 -2.36 -25.76 -26.47
CA ILE A 678 -2.30 -24.88 -25.28
C ILE A 678 -3.30 -25.34 -24.22
N HIS A 679 -4.50 -25.79 -24.62
CA HIS A 679 -5.44 -26.40 -23.67
C HIS A 679 -4.88 -27.68 -23.03
N GLU A 680 -4.25 -28.57 -23.82
CA GLU A 680 -3.57 -29.77 -23.29
C GLU A 680 -2.42 -29.39 -22.34
N PHE A 681 -1.62 -28.38 -22.71
CA PHE A 681 -0.58 -27.82 -21.86
C PHE A 681 -1.15 -27.38 -20.50
N LEU A 682 -2.24 -26.60 -20.49
CA LEU A 682 -2.86 -26.11 -19.27
C LEU A 682 -3.38 -27.25 -18.38
N GLN A 683 -3.98 -28.29 -18.98
CA GLN A 683 -4.42 -29.46 -18.24
C GLN A 683 -3.24 -30.18 -17.57
N LYS A 684 -2.17 -30.45 -18.32
CA LYS A 684 -0.96 -31.10 -17.79
C LYS A 684 -0.21 -30.23 -16.78
N TRP A 685 -0.22 -28.91 -16.97
CA TRP A 685 0.41 -27.97 -16.05
C TRP A 685 -0.35 -27.89 -14.73
N LEU A 686 -1.68 -27.72 -14.75
CA LEU A 686 -2.51 -27.68 -13.54
C LEU A 686 -2.55 -29.02 -12.81
N ALA A 687 -2.43 -30.15 -13.52
CA ALA A 687 -2.29 -31.46 -12.87
C ALA A 687 -0.97 -31.61 -12.08
N LYS A 688 0.05 -30.80 -12.41
CA LYS A 688 1.32 -30.74 -11.67
C LYS A 688 1.35 -29.62 -10.62
N HIS A 689 0.43 -28.66 -10.70
CA HIS A 689 0.33 -27.49 -9.84
C HIS A 689 -1.11 -27.35 -9.34
N GLU A 690 -1.57 -28.36 -8.60
CA GLU A 690 -2.96 -28.49 -8.15
C GLU A 690 -3.38 -27.31 -7.26
N GLU A 691 -2.44 -26.63 -6.63
CA GLU A 691 -2.67 -25.45 -5.79
C GLU A 691 -3.29 -24.26 -6.56
N PHE A 692 -3.13 -24.21 -7.89
CA PHE A 692 -3.67 -23.14 -8.73
C PHE A 692 -5.01 -23.48 -9.39
N ILE A 693 -5.54 -24.70 -9.20
CA ILE A 693 -6.86 -25.10 -9.70
C ILE A 693 -8.02 -24.20 -9.20
N PRO A 694 -8.08 -23.77 -7.92
CA PRO A 694 -9.17 -22.92 -7.46
C PRO A 694 -9.09 -21.48 -7.96
N ASN A 695 -7.91 -21.00 -8.38
CA ASN A 695 -7.68 -19.61 -8.73
C ASN A 695 -8.53 -19.17 -9.93
N PRO A 696 -9.08 -17.94 -9.92
CA PRO A 696 -9.72 -17.35 -11.10
C PRO A 696 -8.77 -17.38 -12.31
N PHE A 697 -9.15 -18.06 -13.40
CA PHE A 697 -8.29 -18.24 -14.56
C PHE A 697 -8.67 -17.33 -15.73
N TYR A 698 -7.66 -16.70 -16.34
CA TYR A 698 -7.82 -15.83 -17.49
C TYR A 698 -6.79 -16.15 -18.59
N VAL A 699 -7.19 -15.91 -19.84
CA VAL A 699 -6.32 -16.05 -21.01
C VAL A 699 -6.02 -14.66 -21.56
N GLY A 700 -4.74 -14.34 -21.73
CA GLY A 700 -4.27 -13.06 -22.24
C GLY A 700 -3.35 -13.21 -23.45
N GLY A 701 -3.32 -12.20 -24.30
CA GLY A 701 -2.33 -12.09 -25.35
C GLY A 701 -2.49 -10.80 -26.15
N HIS A 702 -1.63 -10.61 -27.15
CA HIS A 702 -1.74 -9.49 -28.08
C HIS A 702 -1.47 -9.86 -29.53
N SER A 703 -1.77 -8.92 -30.43
CA SER A 703 -1.44 -9.01 -31.86
C SER A 703 -2.07 -10.25 -32.50
N TYR A 704 -1.27 -11.11 -33.15
CA TYR A 704 -1.75 -12.34 -33.81
C TYR A 704 -2.55 -13.29 -32.90
N THR A 705 -2.35 -13.23 -31.58
CA THR A 705 -3.11 -14.08 -30.65
C THR A 705 -4.59 -13.72 -30.55
N GLY A 706 -5.05 -12.62 -31.16
CA GLY A 706 -6.46 -12.39 -31.44
C GLY A 706 -7.13 -13.50 -32.26
N LYS A 707 -6.36 -14.31 -33.00
CA LYS A 707 -6.84 -15.53 -33.68
C LYS A 707 -6.78 -16.79 -32.82
N ILE A 708 -6.03 -16.78 -31.71
CA ILE A 708 -5.73 -17.98 -30.90
C ILE A 708 -6.48 -17.98 -29.56
N VAL A 709 -6.50 -16.83 -28.86
CA VAL A 709 -7.10 -16.69 -27.53
C VAL A 709 -8.60 -16.99 -27.55
N PRO A 710 -9.43 -16.43 -28.47
CA PRO A 710 -10.87 -16.72 -28.45
C PRO A 710 -11.20 -18.21 -28.70
N PRO A 711 -10.57 -18.91 -29.67
CA PRO A 711 -10.70 -20.36 -29.78
C PRO A 711 -10.17 -21.15 -28.57
N LEU A 712 -9.05 -20.75 -27.97
CA LEU A 712 -8.52 -21.40 -26.76
C LEU A 712 -9.51 -21.33 -25.59
N VAL A 713 -10.13 -20.17 -25.37
CA VAL A 713 -11.19 -19.99 -24.36
C VAL A 713 -12.35 -20.97 -24.62
N GLN A 714 -12.75 -21.17 -25.89
CA GLN A 714 -13.74 -22.18 -26.23
C GLN A 714 -13.27 -23.61 -25.95
N GLU A 715 -12.03 -23.96 -26.28
CA GLU A 715 -11.50 -25.31 -26.04
C GLU A 715 -11.47 -25.63 -24.55
N ILE A 716 -11.07 -24.68 -23.70
CA ILE A 716 -11.14 -24.80 -22.24
C ILE A 716 -12.60 -24.95 -21.78
N SER A 717 -13.51 -24.12 -22.29
CA SER A 717 -14.94 -24.19 -21.94
C SER A 717 -15.58 -25.53 -22.31
N LYS A 718 -15.31 -26.05 -23.53
CA LYS A 718 -15.73 -27.37 -23.98
C LYS A 718 -15.13 -28.48 -23.10
N GLY A 719 -13.84 -28.37 -22.76
CA GLY A 719 -13.17 -29.32 -21.87
C GLY A 719 -13.81 -29.38 -20.49
N ASN A 720 -14.13 -28.23 -19.91
CA ASN A 720 -14.85 -28.12 -18.64
C ASN A 720 -16.25 -28.76 -18.74
N TYR A 721 -17.00 -28.49 -19.81
CA TYR A 721 -18.32 -29.09 -20.05
C TYR A 721 -18.25 -30.62 -20.18
N GLN A 722 -17.23 -31.13 -20.88
CA GLN A 722 -16.94 -32.55 -21.05
C GLN A 722 -16.35 -33.21 -19.80
N ARG A 723 -16.16 -32.45 -18.70
CA ARG A 723 -15.59 -32.90 -17.43
C ARG A 723 -14.17 -33.44 -17.54
N HIS A 724 -13.37 -32.90 -18.46
CA HIS A 724 -11.93 -33.14 -18.45
C HIS A 724 -11.33 -32.64 -17.12
N LYS A 725 -10.30 -33.34 -16.65
CA LYS A 725 -9.62 -33.03 -15.39
C LYS A 725 -8.17 -32.59 -15.66
N PRO A 726 -7.64 -31.61 -14.93
CA PRO A 726 -8.32 -30.76 -13.95
C PRO A 726 -9.33 -29.78 -14.60
N THR A 727 -10.39 -29.42 -13.87
CA THR A 727 -11.37 -28.42 -14.33
C THR A 727 -10.78 -27.03 -14.13
N ILE A 728 -10.78 -26.20 -15.17
CA ILE A 728 -10.14 -24.88 -15.15
C ILE A 728 -11.17 -23.84 -14.75
N ASN A 729 -10.91 -23.03 -13.72
CA ASN A 729 -11.81 -21.97 -13.24
C ASN A 729 -11.81 -20.73 -14.16
N LEU A 730 -12.16 -20.92 -15.42
CA LEU A 730 -12.13 -19.90 -16.47
C LEU A 730 -13.15 -18.77 -16.22
N GLN A 731 -12.67 -17.53 -16.12
CA GLN A 731 -13.47 -16.32 -15.85
C GLN A 731 -13.61 -15.40 -17.05
N GLY A 732 -12.60 -15.32 -17.90
CA GLY A 732 -12.59 -14.40 -19.04
C GLY A 732 -11.26 -14.38 -19.79
N TYR A 733 -11.13 -13.41 -20.67
CA TYR A 733 -9.92 -13.24 -21.48
C TYR A 733 -9.66 -11.78 -21.81
N LEU A 734 -8.43 -11.47 -22.20
CA LEU A 734 -8.06 -10.13 -22.63
C LEU A 734 -7.11 -10.12 -23.82
N LEU A 735 -7.23 -9.09 -24.64
CA LEU A 735 -6.54 -8.97 -25.91
C LEU A 735 -6.05 -7.54 -26.15
N GLY A 736 -4.75 -7.39 -26.35
CA GLY A 736 -4.11 -6.15 -26.78
C GLY A 736 -3.92 -6.08 -28.30
N ASN A 737 -4.34 -4.99 -28.93
CA ASN A 737 -4.16 -4.72 -30.36
C ASN A 737 -4.40 -5.97 -31.26
N PRO A 738 -5.55 -6.67 -31.12
CA PRO A 738 -5.70 -8.03 -31.65
C PRO A 738 -5.98 -8.08 -33.15
N VAL A 739 -5.28 -8.97 -33.85
CA VAL A 739 -5.67 -9.39 -35.21
C VAL A 739 -6.80 -10.40 -35.09
N THR A 740 -7.96 -10.09 -35.66
CA THR A 740 -9.14 -10.97 -35.65
C THR A 740 -9.55 -11.39 -37.05
N GLU A 741 -9.40 -10.50 -38.03
CA GLU A 741 -9.69 -10.73 -39.43
C GLU A 741 -8.81 -9.82 -40.31
N PHE A 742 -7.93 -10.43 -41.11
CA PHE A 742 -6.94 -9.69 -41.89
C PHE A 742 -7.55 -8.63 -42.81
N GLU A 743 -8.68 -8.92 -43.46
CA GLU A 743 -9.31 -7.95 -44.36
C GLU A 743 -9.81 -6.72 -43.59
N ILE A 744 -10.38 -6.87 -42.40
CA ILE A 744 -10.84 -5.74 -41.58
C ILE A 744 -9.62 -4.98 -41.05
N ASP A 745 -8.71 -5.70 -40.38
CA ASP A 745 -7.62 -5.09 -39.62
C ASP A 745 -6.63 -4.35 -40.54
N TRP A 746 -6.23 -4.93 -41.68
CA TRP A 746 -5.27 -4.26 -42.57
C TRP A 746 -5.91 -3.14 -43.40
N ASN A 747 -7.17 -3.27 -43.81
CA ASN A 747 -7.84 -2.18 -44.53
C ASN A 747 -8.02 -0.94 -43.66
N SER A 748 -8.06 -1.10 -42.33
CA SER A 748 -8.13 0.02 -41.37
C SER A 748 -6.86 0.89 -41.29
N ARG A 749 -5.71 0.41 -41.82
CA ARG A 749 -4.43 1.14 -41.76
C ARG A 749 -4.43 2.44 -42.56
N ILE A 750 -5.06 2.44 -43.73
CA ILE A 750 -5.14 3.63 -44.58
C ILE A 750 -6.01 4.74 -43.96
N PRO A 751 -7.26 4.48 -43.50
CA PRO A 751 -8.04 5.50 -42.80
C PRO A 751 -7.37 5.93 -41.49
N PHE A 752 -6.73 5.01 -40.75
CA PHE A 752 -5.96 5.39 -39.56
C PHE A 752 -4.79 6.33 -39.88
N ALA A 753 -4.01 6.02 -40.92
CA ALA A 753 -2.91 6.88 -41.35
C ALA A 753 -3.40 8.27 -41.78
N HIS A 754 -4.59 8.36 -42.37
CA HIS A 754 -5.24 9.62 -42.68
C HIS A 754 -5.66 10.39 -41.42
N GLU A 755 -6.33 9.73 -40.46
CA GLU A 755 -6.76 10.35 -39.19
C GLU A 755 -5.58 10.82 -38.33
N MET A 756 -4.43 10.16 -38.43
CA MET A 756 -3.19 10.55 -37.74
C MET A 756 -2.32 11.51 -38.57
N ALA A 757 -2.84 12.04 -39.68
CA ALA A 757 -2.16 12.98 -40.57
C ALA A 757 -0.81 12.48 -41.14
N LEU A 758 -0.66 11.17 -41.31
CA LEU A 758 0.51 10.55 -41.96
C LEU A 758 0.42 10.62 -43.49
N ILE A 759 -0.78 10.74 -44.04
CA ILE A 759 -1.05 10.91 -45.47
C ILE A 759 -2.02 12.07 -45.70
N SER A 760 -1.96 12.69 -46.90
CA SER A 760 -2.82 13.83 -47.23
C SER A 760 -4.24 13.42 -47.60
N ASP A 761 -5.19 14.37 -47.48
CA ASP A 761 -6.58 14.21 -47.88
C ASP A 761 -6.71 13.78 -49.35
N GLU A 762 -5.88 14.34 -50.25
CA GLU A 762 -5.91 14.02 -51.67
C GLU A 762 -5.50 12.58 -51.95
N LEU A 763 -4.47 12.09 -51.26
CA LEU A 763 -4.01 10.71 -51.37
C LEU A 763 -5.05 9.75 -50.79
N TYR A 764 -5.61 10.05 -49.63
CA TYR A 764 -6.65 9.24 -48.99
C TYR A 764 -7.92 9.13 -49.84
N GLU A 765 -8.47 10.25 -50.33
CA GLU A 765 -9.67 10.23 -51.16
C GLU A 765 -9.43 9.54 -52.51
N SER A 766 -8.22 9.65 -53.06
CA SER A 766 -7.82 8.90 -54.26
C SER A 766 -7.76 7.39 -54.00
N LEU A 767 -7.11 6.97 -52.92
CA LEU A 767 -7.06 5.57 -52.48
C LEU A 767 -8.46 5.02 -52.26
N LYS A 768 -9.29 5.72 -51.49
CA LYS A 768 -10.67 5.32 -51.19
C LYS A 768 -11.50 5.14 -52.46
N ARG A 769 -11.44 6.09 -53.39
CA ARG A 769 -12.21 6.06 -54.65
C ARG A 769 -11.71 4.99 -55.64
N ILE A 770 -10.40 4.91 -55.87
CA ILE A 770 -9.80 4.03 -56.89
C ILE A 770 -9.68 2.58 -56.40
N CYS A 771 -9.32 2.39 -55.13
CA CYS A 771 -9.22 1.06 -54.51
C CYS A 771 -10.56 0.57 -53.92
N LYS A 772 -11.61 1.40 -53.95
CA LYS A 772 -12.97 1.07 -53.46
C LYS A 772 -12.99 0.59 -51.99
N GLY A 773 -12.14 1.19 -51.15
CA GLY A 773 -12.00 0.81 -49.75
C GLY A 773 -11.34 -0.56 -49.50
N LYS A 774 -10.81 -1.22 -50.54
CA LYS A 774 -10.06 -2.48 -50.43
C LYS A 774 -8.60 -2.24 -50.81
N TYR A 775 -7.75 -2.23 -49.81
CA TYR A 775 -6.31 -1.94 -49.89
C TYR A 775 -5.44 -3.19 -49.78
N VAL A 776 -6.02 -4.30 -49.34
CA VAL A 776 -5.39 -5.63 -49.28
C VAL A 776 -5.91 -6.51 -50.42
N ASN A 777 -5.07 -7.38 -50.96
CA ASN A 777 -5.40 -8.30 -52.06
C ASN A 777 -6.00 -7.57 -53.28
N VAL A 778 -5.44 -6.39 -53.60
CA VAL A 778 -5.89 -5.56 -54.72
C VAL A 778 -5.76 -6.32 -56.04
N ASP A 779 -6.76 -6.19 -56.91
CA ASP A 779 -6.75 -6.72 -58.26
C ASP A 779 -5.48 -6.26 -59.01
N PRO A 780 -4.62 -7.17 -59.48
CA PRO A 780 -3.42 -6.83 -60.24
C PRO A 780 -3.71 -5.98 -61.50
N GLY A 781 -4.94 -6.05 -62.04
CA GLY A 781 -5.39 -5.20 -63.14
C GLY A 781 -5.63 -3.74 -62.75
N ASN A 782 -5.86 -3.44 -61.47
CA ASN A 782 -6.03 -2.09 -60.95
C ASN A 782 -4.68 -1.39 -60.70
N THR A 783 -3.95 -1.16 -61.78
CA THR A 783 -2.61 -0.54 -61.76
C THR A 783 -2.60 0.87 -61.15
N GLU A 784 -3.73 1.58 -61.16
CA GLU A 784 -3.85 2.90 -60.54
C GLU A 784 -3.88 2.79 -59.01
N CYS A 785 -4.66 1.86 -58.45
CA CYS A 785 -4.64 1.57 -57.02
C CYS A 785 -3.25 1.12 -56.54
N LEU A 786 -2.59 0.23 -57.28
CA LEU A 786 -1.26 -0.25 -56.91
C LEU A 786 -0.23 0.89 -56.83
N LYS A 787 -0.29 1.87 -57.73
CA LYS A 787 0.57 3.07 -57.68
C LYS A 787 0.29 3.93 -56.45
N LEU A 788 -0.98 4.14 -56.11
CA LEU A 788 -1.36 4.91 -54.92
C LEU A 788 -0.92 4.19 -53.62
N LEU A 789 -0.97 2.85 -53.60
CA LEU A 789 -0.45 2.05 -52.48
C LEU A 789 1.07 2.12 -52.38
N GLU A 790 1.78 2.16 -53.51
CA GLU A 790 3.23 2.39 -53.53
C GLU A 790 3.59 3.76 -52.95
N GLU A 791 2.80 4.79 -53.29
CA GLU A 791 2.95 6.13 -52.72
C GLU A 791 2.68 6.15 -51.21
N TYR A 792 1.59 5.53 -50.74
CA TYR A 792 1.32 5.31 -49.31
C TYR A 792 2.50 4.64 -48.59
N ASN A 793 3.00 3.52 -49.14
CA ASN A 793 4.11 2.77 -48.56
C ASN A 793 5.38 3.61 -48.47
N LYS A 794 5.63 4.51 -49.42
CA LYS A 794 6.78 5.42 -49.39
C LYS A 794 6.72 6.37 -48.19
N PHE A 795 5.54 6.88 -47.84
CA PHE A 795 5.35 7.77 -46.69
C PHE A 795 5.45 7.03 -45.36
N THR A 796 4.85 5.84 -45.26
CA THR A 796 4.85 5.09 -43.99
C THR A 796 6.16 4.35 -43.72
N LYS A 797 7.04 4.19 -44.69
CA LYS A 797 8.32 3.46 -44.54
C LYS A 797 9.26 4.07 -43.49
N THR A 798 9.19 5.37 -43.25
CA THR A 798 10.07 6.06 -42.29
C THR A 798 9.53 6.07 -40.87
N VAL A 799 8.27 5.68 -40.67
CA VAL A 799 7.58 5.68 -39.38
C VAL A 799 7.59 4.28 -38.80
N ASN A 800 7.78 4.15 -37.49
CA ASN A 800 7.66 2.85 -36.83
C ASN A 800 6.17 2.43 -36.81
N PRO A 801 5.78 1.32 -37.45
CA PRO A 801 4.37 0.91 -37.50
C PRO A 801 3.82 0.49 -36.13
N PHE A 802 4.68 0.12 -35.18
CA PHE A 802 4.26 -0.29 -33.83
C PHE A 802 4.08 0.89 -32.88
N LEU A 803 4.61 2.08 -33.22
CA LEU A 803 4.40 3.32 -32.49
C LEU A 803 4.71 4.49 -33.42
N ILE A 804 3.67 5.12 -33.99
CA ILE A 804 3.85 6.09 -35.07
C ILE A 804 4.54 7.40 -34.66
N SER A 805 4.69 7.66 -33.36
CA SER A 805 5.47 8.80 -32.86
C SER A 805 6.99 8.58 -32.93
N GLU A 806 7.43 7.35 -33.19
CA GLU A 806 8.85 6.99 -33.27
C GLU A 806 9.29 6.76 -34.73
N PRO A 807 10.54 7.13 -35.09
CA PRO A 807 11.08 6.81 -36.40
C PRO A 807 11.35 5.30 -36.53
N SER A 808 11.25 4.79 -37.75
CA SER A 808 11.84 3.47 -38.06
C SER A 808 13.36 3.58 -37.94
N CYS A 809 13.97 2.78 -37.07
CA CYS A 809 15.39 2.84 -36.74
C CYS A 809 16.10 1.50 -36.94
N GLU A 810 17.41 1.55 -37.18
CA GLU A 810 18.27 0.37 -37.31
C GLU A 810 18.84 -0.07 -35.95
N THR A 811 19.12 -1.36 -35.82
CA THR A 811 19.31 -2.09 -34.54
C THR A 811 20.56 -1.75 -33.73
N GLU A 812 21.37 -0.77 -34.14
CA GLU A 812 22.73 -0.57 -33.60
C GLU A 812 22.87 0.56 -32.56
N THR A 813 21.80 1.32 -32.29
CA THR A 813 21.86 2.46 -31.36
C THR A 813 20.93 2.28 -30.15
N PRO A 814 21.37 2.65 -28.92
CA PRO A 814 20.51 2.58 -27.72
C PRO A 814 19.26 3.45 -27.80
N ASP A 815 19.30 4.53 -28.59
CA ASP A 815 18.18 5.43 -28.83
C ASP A 815 17.09 4.78 -29.70
N CYS A 816 17.41 3.66 -30.37
CA CYS A 816 16.44 2.91 -31.15
C CYS A 816 15.63 1.96 -30.26
N TYR A 817 14.31 2.01 -30.40
CA TYR A 817 13.39 1.16 -29.65
C TYR A 817 13.71 -0.35 -29.78
N ILE A 818 14.10 -0.78 -30.97
CA ILE A 818 14.39 -2.18 -31.31
C ILE A 818 15.66 -2.69 -30.58
N TYR A 819 16.49 -1.80 -30.03
CA TYR A 819 17.69 -2.18 -29.28
C TYR A 819 17.38 -3.11 -28.09
N ARG A 820 16.22 -2.93 -27.45
CA ARG A 820 15.71 -3.83 -26.39
C ARG A 820 15.66 -5.28 -26.83
N HIS A 821 15.17 -5.52 -28.05
CA HIS A 821 15.06 -6.86 -28.63
C HIS A 821 16.43 -7.50 -28.89
N LEU A 822 17.42 -6.68 -29.26
CA LEU A 822 18.80 -7.13 -29.45
C LEU A 822 19.41 -7.56 -28.11
N LEU A 823 19.23 -6.76 -27.05
CA LEU A 823 19.70 -7.11 -25.71
C LEU A 823 19.05 -8.42 -25.20
N ALA A 824 17.75 -8.63 -25.41
CA ALA A 824 17.12 -9.91 -25.05
C ALA A 824 17.69 -11.08 -25.85
N THR A 825 18.05 -10.87 -27.12
CA THR A 825 18.71 -11.90 -27.93
C THR A 825 20.07 -12.27 -27.35
N TYR A 826 20.87 -11.30 -26.88
CA TYR A 826 22.14 -11.58 -26.21
C TYR A 826 21.93 -12.27 -24.85
N TRP A 827 20.96 -11.79 -24.06
CA TRP A 827 20.64 -12.36 -22.76
C TRP A 827 20.17 -13.83 -22.87
N ALA A 828 19.19 -14.12 -23.72
CA ALA A 828 18.61 -15.47 -23.84
C ALA A 828 19.57 -16.48 -24.47
N ASN A 829 20.57 -16.02 -25.24
CA ASN A 829 21.58 -16.90 -25.83
C ASN A 829 22.84 -17.08 -24.97
N ASP A 830 22.98 -16.32 -23.88
CA ASP A 830 24.10 -16.51 -22.96
C ASP A 830 24.05 -17.89 -22.30
N GLU A 831 25.19 -18.60 -22.25
CA GLU A 831 25.24 -19.96 -21.74
C GLU A 831 24.85 -20.06 -20.27
N SER A 832 25.14 -19.03 -19.46
CA SER A 832 24.78 -19.00 -18.05
C SER A 832 23.27 -18.87 -17.89
N VAL A 833 22.62 -18.03 -18.71
CA VAL A 833 21.16 -17.88 -18.74
C VAL A 833 20.49 -19.17 -19.21
N ARG A 834 20.97 -19.79 -20.28
CA ARG A 834 20.40 -21.05 -20.79
C ARG A 834 20.54 -22.20 -19.79
N ARG A 835 21.68 -22.29 -19.11
CA ARG A 835 21.85 -23.22 -17.99
C ARG A 835 20.88 -22.88 -16.86
N ALA A 836 20.65 -21.60 -16.63
CA ALA A 836 19.75 -21.09 -15.61
C ALA A 836 18.26 -21.23 -15.92
N LEU A 837 17.91 -21.47 -17.17
CA LEU A 837 16.57 -21.83 -17.60
C LEU A 837 16.44 -23.35 -17.81
N GLN A 838 17.48 -24.12 -17.47
CA GLN A 838 17.55 -25.57 -17.73
C GLN A 838 17.22 -25.92 -19.20
N ILE A 839 17.66 -25.07 -20.15
CA ILE A 839 17.41 -25.30 -21.57
C ILE A 839 18.13 -26.57 -22.00
N ASN A 840 17.41 -27.46 -22.69
CA ASN A 840 17.99 -28.67 -23.24
C ASN A 840 19.06 -28.29 -24.30
N LYS A 841 20.31 -28.72 -24.10
CA LYS A 841 21.42 -28.39 -25.01
C LYS A 841 21.22 -28.92 -26.44
N GLU A 842 20.41 -29.96 -26.61
CA GLU A 842 20.11 -30.59 -27.89
C GLU A 842 18.79 -30.08 -28.50
N SER A 843 18.11 -29.12 -27.87
CA SER A 843 16.85 -28.55 -28.37
C SER A 843 17.07 -27.46 -29.44
N ILE A 844 16.99 -26.19 -29.05
CA ILE A 844 17.12 -25.03 -29.93
C ILE A 844 18.58 -24.59 -30.01
N GLY A 845 19.12 -24.40 -31.21
CA GLY A 845 20.49 -23.93 -31.41
C GLY A 845 20.70 -22.50 -30.93
N ARG A 846 20.09 -21.54 -31.61
CA ARG A 846 20.11 -20.11 -31.26
C ARG A 846 18.69 -19.64 -31.00
N TRP A 847 18.46 -19.05 -29.83
CA TRP A 847 17.19 -18.40 -29.49
C TRP A 847 17.03 -17.13 -30.32
N VAL A 848 15.82 -16.90 -30.83
CA VAL A 848 15.44 -15.67 -31.52
C VAL A 848 14.10 -15.19 -30.98
N ARG A 849 13.90 -13.87 -30.92
CA ARG A 849 12.67 -13.28 -30.36
C ARG A 849 11.43 -13.69 -31.14
N CYS A 850 11.49 -13.61 -32.46
CA CYS A 850 10.43 -14.04 -33.37
C CYS A 850 11.02 -14.89 -34.48
N ASN A 851 10.48 -16.09 -34.66
CA ASN A 851 10.88 -17.01 -35.70
C ASN A 851 9.78 -17.10 -36.76
N PHE A 852 9.84 -16.23 -37.77
CA PHE A 852 8.84 -16.15 -38.84
C PHE A 852 9.04 -17.22 -39.93
N ASP A 853 10.15 -17.98 -39.89
CA ASP A 853 10.45 -19.04 -40.86
C ASP A 853 9.78 -20.38 -40.51
N ILE A 854 9.08 -20.46 -39.37
CA ILE A 854 8.35 -21.67 -38.96
C ILE A 854 7.21 -21.91 -39.96
N PRO A 855 7.13 -23.10 -40.59
CA PRO A 855 5.96 -23.49 -41.36
C PRO A 855 4.70 -23.43 -40.48
N TYR A 856 3.74 -22.57 -40.82
CA TYR A 856 2.54 -22.33 -40.01
C TYR A 856 1.29 -22.21 -40.89
N THR A 857 0.25 -22.97 -40.57
CA THR A 857 -1.03 -22.99 -41.29
C THR A 857 -2.02 -22.02 -40.66
N HIS A 858 -2.43 -21.00 -41.42
CA HIS A 858 -3.36 -19.97 -40.96
C HIS A 858 -4.79 -20.41 -41.30
N ASP A 859 -5.35 -21.34 -40.53
CA ASP A 859 -6.66 -21.97 -40.79
C ASP A 859 -7.85 -21.24 -40.15
N ILE A 860 -7.61 -20.33 -39.20
CA ILE A 860 -8.66 -19.47 -38.64
C ILE A 860 -8.65 -18.13 -39.39
N ILE A 861 -9.54 -18.01 -40.37
CA ILE A 861 -9.66 -16.78 -41.19
C ILE A 861 -10.23 -15.62 -40.36
N ASN A 862 -11.25 -15.89 -39.56
CA ASN A 862 -11.98 -14.91 -38.75
C ASN A 862 -12.24 -15.46 -37.35
N SER A 863 -11.75 -14.78 -36.31
CA SER A 863 -11.97 -15.16 -34.91
C SER A 863 -13.19 -14.51 -34.24
N VAL A 864 -13.87 -13.55 -34.90
CA VAL A 864 -15.05 -12.85 -34.38
C VAL A 864 -16.18 -13.80 -33.96
N PRO A 865 -16.52 -14.89 -34.69
CA PRO A 865 -17.53 -15.85 -34.22
C PRO A 865 -17.20 -16.46 -32.87
N TYR A 866 -15.92 -16.66 -32.57
CA TYR A 866 -15.50 -17.21 -31.28
C TYR A 866 -15.76 -16.24 -30.13
N HIS A 867 -15.63 -14.93 -30.36
CA HIS A 867 -16.00 -13.90 -29.38
C HIS A 867 -17.51 -13.91 -29.07
N VAL A 868 -18.35 -14.16 -30.08
CA VAL A 868 -19.80 -14.29 -29.91
C VAL A 868 -20.13 -15.46 -28.99
N ASP A 869 -19.59 -16.65 -29.30
CA ASP A 869 -19.83 -17.85 -28.50
C ASP A 869 -19.29 -17.71 -27.07
N ASN A 870 -18.10 -17.13 -26.88
CA ASN A 870 -17.53 -16.89 -25.56
C ASN A 870 -18.41 -15.93 -24.74
N SER A 871 -18.96 -14.91 -25.39
CA SER A 871 -19.92 -13.98 -24.78
C SER A 871 -21.21 -14.69 -24.35
N ILE A 872 -21.76 -15.56 -25.21
CA ILE A 872 -22.96 -16.37 -24.91
C ILE A 872 -22.72 -17.27 -23.69
N ASN A 873 -21.52 -17.84 -23.58
CA ASN A 873 -21.10 -18.65 -22.44
C ASN A 873 -20.81 -17.83 -21.16
N GLY A 874 -20.96 -16.50 -21.21
CA GLY A 874 -20.92 -15.61 -20.05
C GLY A 874 -19.51 -15.14 -19.64
N TYR A 875 -18.49 -15.43 -20.45
CA TYR A 875 -17.12 -15.01 -20.21
C TYR A 875 -16.95 -13.51 -20.52
N ARG A 876 -16.39 -12.77 -19.56
CA ARG A 876 -16.09 -11.34 -19.76
C ARG A 876 -14.81 -11.16 -20.58
N SER A 877 -14.71 -10.05 -21.30
CA SER A 877 -13.53 -9.76 -22.14
C SER A 877 -13.05 -8.32 -22.03
N LEU A 878 -11.73 -8.12 -21.93
CA LEU A 878 -11.09 -6.81 -22.09
C LEU A 878 -10.38 -6.76 -23.43
N ILE A 879 -10.80 -5.85 -24.30
CA ILE A 879 -10.09 -5.56 -25.54
C ILE A 879 -9.45 -4.18 -25.39
N PHE A 880 -8.14 -4.10 -25.56
CA PHE A 880 -7.44 -2.81 -25.50
C PHE A 880 -6.62 -2.55 -26.75
N SER A 881 -6.43 -1.28 -27.11
CA SER A 881 -5.61 -0.88 -28.25
C SER A 881 -4.85 0.41 -27.95
N GLY A 882 -3.55 0.45 -28.25
CA GLY A 882 -2.84 1.72 -28.31
C GLY A 882 -3.34 2.58 -29.47
N ASP A 883 -3.63 3.85 -29.22
CA ASP A 883 -4.17 4.77 -30.24
C ASP A 883 -3.09 5.26 -31.25
N HIS A 884 -1.83 4.84 -31.11
CA HIS A 884 -0.70 5.12 -32.02
C HIS A 884 -0.14 3.86 -32.68
N ASP A 885 -0.88 2.76 -32.68
CA ASP A 885 -0.52 1.53 -33.40
C ASP A 885 -1.03 1.56 -34.85
N LEU A 886 -0.10 1.62 -35.81
CA LEU A 886 -0.40 1.47 -37.24
C LEU A 886 -0.38 -0.02 -37.67
N GLY A 887 0.22 -0.89 -36.86
CA GLY A 887 0.26 -2.34 -37.08
C GLY A 887 -1.14 -2.93 -37.04
N VAL A 888 -1.86 -2.76 -35.94
CA VAL A 888 -3.26 -3.16 -35.78
C VAL A 888 -4.05 -1.98 -35.22
N PRO A 889 -4.48 -1.05 -36.09
CA PRO A 889 -5.18 0.15 -35.66
C PRO A 889 -6.45 -0.15 -34.86
N TYR A 890 -6.70 0.68 -33.85
CA TYR A 890 -7.91 0.58 -33.03
C TYR A 890 -9.21 0.71 -33.86
N LEU A 891 -9.16 1.32 -35.05
CA LEU A 891 -10.27 1.40 -36.00
C LEU A 891 -10.72 0.01 -36.47
N GLY A 892 -9.79 -0.87 -36.84
CA GLY A 892 -10.11 -2.26 -37.19
C GLY A 892 -10.73 -3.00 -36.01
N THR A 893 -10.17 -2.78 -34.81
CA THR A 893 -10.72 -3.33 -33.56
C THR A 893 -12.17 -2.87 -33.32
N GLN A 894 -12.45 -1.58 -33.50
CA GLN A 894 -13.79 -1.04 -33.36
C GLN A 894 -14.76 -1.60 -34.40
N ASP A 895 -14.31 -1.80 -35.64
CA ASP A 895 -15.17 -2.28 -36.73
C ASP A 895 -15.67 -3.71 -36.47
N TRP A 896 -14.79 -4.63 -36.06
CA TRP A 896 -15.24 -5.98 -35.74
C TRP A 896 -16.06 -6.02 -34.43
N ILE A 897 -15.75 -5.19 -33.42
CA ILE A 897 -16.57 -5.09 -32.21
C ILE A 897 -17.98 -4.59 -32.55
N ARG A 898 -18.09 -3.58 -33.41
CA ARG A 898 -19.39 -3.09 -33.90
C ARG A 898 -20.15 -4.16 -34.67
N SER A 899 -19.46 -5.02 -35.42
CA SER A 899 -20.09 -6.13 -36.16
C SER A 899 -20.79 -7.16 -35.26
N LEU A 900 -20.43 -7.23 -33.97
CA LEU A 900 -21.10 -8.09 -32.98
C LEU A 900 -22.51 -7.61 -32.62
N ASN A 901 -22.81 -6.33 -32.84
CA ASN A 901 -24.12 -5.71 -32.61
C ASN A 901 -24.67 -5.85 -31.16
N TYR A 902 -23.78 -5.78 -30.16
CA TYR A 902 -24.16 -5.72 -28.76
C TYR A 902 -24.55 -4.29 -28.33
N SER A 903 -25.53 -4.18 -27.42
CA SER A 903 -25.92 -2.88 -26.86
C SER A 903 -24.81 -2.29 -25.99
N VAL A 904 -24.58 -0.98 -26.11
CA VAL A 904 -23.66 -0.22 -25.27
C VAL A 904 -24.31 0.02 -23.90
N ILE A 905 -23.57 -0.24 -22.83
CA ILE A 905 -23.95 0.05 -21.43
C ILE A 905 -23.35 1.37 -20.95
N ASP A 906 -22.07 1.60 -21.28
CA ASP A 906 -21.34 2.84 -20.96
C ASP A 906 -20.81 3.43 -22.27
N ASP A 907 -21.30 4.61 -22.62
CA ASP A 907 -20.96 5.30 -23.87
C ASP A 907 -19.47 5.63 -23.94
N TRP A 908 -18.99 5.84 -25.17
CA TRP A 908 -17.60 6.22 -25.41
C TRP A 908 -17.21 7.47 -24.62
N ARG A 909 -16.33 7.30 -23.64
CA ARG A 909 -15.89 8.37 -22.73
C ARG A 909 -14.41 8.26 -22.38
N PRO A 910 -13.76 9.36 -21.95
CA PRO A 910 -12.41 9.26 -21.42
C PRO A 910 -12.37 8.46 -20.11
N TRP A 911 -11.25 7.77 -19.87
CA TRP A 911 -10.89 7.20 -18.57
C TRP A 911 -9.64 7.90 -18.04
N MET A 912 -9.54 8.00 -16.71
CA MET A 912 -8.65 8.98 -16.06
C MET A 912 -7.66 8.32 -15.09
N ILE A 913 -6.41 8.83 -15.10
CA ILE A 913 -5.38 8.56 -14.10
C ILE A 913 -4.88 9.90 -13.59
N TYR A 914 -4.93 10.13 -12.27
CA TYR A 914 -4.54 11.41 -11.64
C TYR A 914 -5.12 12.66 -12.34
N ASN A 915 -6.42 12.62 -12.70
CA ASN A 915 -7.12 13.68 -13.45
C ASN A 915 -6.54 14.00 -14.84
N LYS A 916 -5.74 13.10 -15.43
CA LYS A 916 -5.30 13.16 -16.83
C LYS A 916 -6.00 12.07 -17.65
N PRO A 917 -6.44 12.37 -18.89
CA PRO A 917 -7.00 11.35 -19.78
C PRO A 917 -5.92 10.31 -20.13
N ALA A 918 -6.15 9.06 -19.73
CA ALA A 918 -5.30 7.92 -20.07
C ALA A 918 -5.75 7.22 -21.36
N GLY A 919 -6.95 7.53 -21.84
CA GLY A 919 -7.51 7.06 -23.10
C GLY A 919 -9.03 7.13 -23.08
N CYS A 920 -9.69 6.31 -23.91
CA CYS A 920 -11.16 6.21 -23.93
C CYS A 920 -11.62 4.78 -23.67
N THR A 921 -12.84 4.63 -23.15
CA THR A 921 -13.43 3.32 -22.85
C THR A 921 -14.90 3.29 -23.23
N THR A 922 -15.39 2.10 -23.55
CA THR A 922 -16.82 1.82 -23.67
C THR A 922 -17.09 0.39 -23.18
N THR A 923 -18.27 0.15 -22.62
CA THR A 923 -18.67 -1.17 -22.15
C THR A 923 -19.95 -1.64 -22.84
N TYR A 924 -20.03 -2.94 -23.09
CA TYR A 924 -21.11 -3.57 -23.83
C TYR A 924 -21.87 -4.58 -22.98
N ALA A 925 -23.12 -4.85 -23.35
CA ALA A 925 -24.04 -5.72 -22.63
C ALA A 925 -23.56 -7.17 -22.45
N ASN A 926 -22.63 -7.63 -23.28
CA ASN A 926 -22.00 -8.93 -23.19
C ASN A 926 -20.81 -8.99 -22.21
N LYS A 927 -20.64 -7.99 -21.34
CA LYS A 927 -19.49 -7.86 -20.42
C LYS A 927 -18.15 -7.67 -21.13
N MET A 928 -18.17 -7.14 -22.35
CA MET A 928 -16.97 -6.69 -23.04
C MET A 928 -16.66 -5.24 -22.66
N THR A 929 -15.40 -4.96 -22.35
CA THR A 929 -14.85 -3.62 -22.20
C THR A 929 -13.87 -3.37 -23.33
N PHE A 930 -14.07 -2.29 -24.10
CA PHE A 930 -13.11 -1.84 -25.09
C PHE A 930 -12.42 -0.56 -24.61
N VAL A 931 -11.09 -0.53 -24.67
CA VAL A 931 -10.26 0.54 -24.13
C VAL A 931 -9.23 0.98 -25.16
N THR A 932 -9.05 2.29 -25.33
CA THR A 932 -7.84 2.84 -25.95
C THR A 932 -6.88 3.34 -24.88
N ILE A 933 -5.59 3.20 -25.14
CA ILE A 933 -4.52 3.80 -24.31
C ILE A 933 -3.89 4.93 -25.11
N LYS A 934 -3.99 6.15 -24.57
CA LYS A 934 -3.56 7.39 -25.22
C LYS A 934 -2.04 7.40 -25.39
N ALA A 935 -1.58 7.75 -26.58
CA ALA A 935 -0.17 7.79 -26.97
C ALA A 935 0.57 6.46 -26.76
N SER A 936 -0.16 5.33 -26.80
CA SER A 936 0.43 3.98 -26.73
C SER A 936 0.46 3.34 -28.11
N GLY A 937 1.43 2.44 -28.32
CA GLY A 937 1.62 1.69 -29.56
C GLY A 937 1.01 0.28 -29.52
N HIS A 938 1.66 -0.65 -30.22
CA HIS A 938 1.18 -2.02 -30.46
C HIS A 938 1.09 -2.91 -29.21
N THR A 939 1.91 -2.62 -28.19
CA THR A 939 2.13 -3.45 -27.01
C THR A 939 2.02 -2.60 -25.74
N ALA A 940 1.75 -3.25 -24.60
CA ALA A 940 1.55 -2.58 -23.31
C ALA A 940 2.80 -1.80 -22.80
N GLU A 941 3.98 -2.11 -23.33
CA GLU A 941 5.27 -1.50 -23.03
C GLU A 941 5.37 0.00 -23.28
N PHE A 942 4.63 0.55 -24.25
CA PHE A 942 4.75 1.97 -24.60
C PHE A 942 4.14 2.91 -23.55
N LYS A 943 3.22 2.40 -22.73
CA LYS A 943 2.52 3.11 -21.65
C LYS A 943 2.38 2.23 -20.41
N PRO A 944 3.50 1.98 -19.68
CA PRO A 944 3.56 1.04 -18.56
C PRO A 944 2.57 1.35 -17.45
N GLU A 945 2.50 2.61 -17.04
CA GLU A 945 1.65 3.05 -15.94
C GLU A 945 0.17 2.90 -16.29
N GLU A 946 -0.23 3.42 -17.46
CA GLU A 946 -1.61 3.35 -17.93
C GLU A 946 -2.06 1.89 -18.13
N SER A 947 -1.20 1.05 -18.72
CA SER A 947 -1.46 -0.37 -18.91
C SER A 947 -1.64 -1.10 -17.57
N SER A 948 -0.77 -0.84 -16.59
CA SER A 948 -0.84 -1.45 -15.26
C SER A 948 -2.12 -1.07 -14.52
N VAL A 949 -2.49 0.21 -14.53
CA VAL A 949 -3.73 0.69 -13.88
C VAL A 949 -4.98 0.13 -14.58
N MET A 950 -4.97 0.07 -15.92
CA MET A 950 -6.06 -0.55 -16.68
C MET A 950 -6.26 -2.01 -16.28
N PHE A 951 -5.17 -2.79 -16.26
CA PHE A 951 -5.19 -4.20 -15.87
C PHE A 951 -5.69 -4.37 -14.43
N GLN A 952 -5.14 -3.60 -13.48
CA GLN A 952 -5.51 -3.66 -12.06
C GLN A 952 -6.99 -3.33 -11.82
N ARG A 953 -7.51 -2.28 -12.45
CA ARG A 953 -8.94 -1.91 -12.32
C ARG A 953 -9.83 -2.99 -12.92
N TRP A 954 -9.54 -3.44 -14.14
CA TRP A 954 -10.37 -4.45 -14.78
C TRP A 954 -10.35 -5.79 -14.04
N ILE A 955 -9.18 -6.25 -13.58
CA ILE A 955 -9.07 -7.55 -12.91
C ILE A 955 -9.83 -7.55 -11.56
N SER A 956 -9.80 -6.44 -10.84
CA SER A 956 -10.52 -6.24 -9.57
C SER A 956 -12.01 -5.89 -9.74
N GLY A 957 -12.50 -5.71 -10.98
CA GLY A 957 -13.88 -5.32 -11.25
C GLY A 957 -14.18 -3.84 -10.97
N GLN A 958 -13.15 -3.02 -10.81
CA GLN A 958 -13.30 -1.57 -10.71
C GLN A 958 -13.51 -0.94 -12.09
N PRO A 959 -14.35 0.11 -12.19
CA PRO A 959 -14.53 0.85 -13.43
C PRO A 959 -13.24 1.59 -13.84
N LEU A 960 -13.05 1.78 -15.15
CA LEU A 960 -11.95 2.57 -15.73
C LEU A 960 -12.23 4.07 -15.67
#